data_AF-A0A060T2Z6-F1
#
_entry.id   AF-A0A060T2Z6-F1
#
_cell.length_a   1.000
_cell.length_b   1.000
_cell.length_c   1.000
_cell.angle_alpha   90.00
_cell.angle_beta   90.00
_cell.angle_gamma   90.00
#
_symmetry.space_group_name_H-M   'P 1'
#
loop_
_entity.id
_entity.type
_entity.pdbx_description
1 polymer ?
#
loop_
_entity_poly.entity_id
_entity_poly.type
_entity_poly.pdbx_seq_one_letter_code
_entity_poly.pdbx_strand_id
1 'polypeptide(L)'
;MVRTVLRRYKEAALHKPSDELGAEPLDLLLPLPEISESYGRRIAGDSDDESGAEESYYRDYVASQGGVVKMRSKTGPTQLISWRLVQKSTLIELEPVDIRAGSSSRALPFRKIRIKSPARIRPHCVATSESDDGKLVVDFIVSSGFLYTVVLPLDEFVSNTPTRLTSRNGVTWRSIKSPYSFDLKKPVLLHAVSSRFLVTPIADGSVVKFERLEDPLGEMVTTVLDDPHSGLSFSRLFPLVWNSGGSRVPGKPDLSVRAGMSVSSDPFSGHLVVLGVNRRIRVWNIITGEFILETDLDSQDSSADSRAMLLPDVCSYVRLSGEYLLTYIPSRDEAGIFKVWRLSEGKVQDLGPDFEVEAVTPDSSAVWLLGDLSMRILNSRISVWALWKSDTNSVVHSMTVGEGYRRVWFSSSPSPRTVHMHDEKNFITNIFGADGFSSRTIRTALPIYEEHYGSGQQQDAMELDNLTMSNLRQKVSEVVGSAVTLEMTAQGPDFNGYRSDLSTQCMRFYRLCCELEKQGSEALAMYVDDDPSDGSVIVVKSSYLTALRNSTSIELLYLNRSSRPSKELVNEVSILTNHEIETADSILRLLDILYEFRQSLSHNLQHELFGALEEDFSATNSFMTLEREVNLYETFIAAHLTESSLGTLVTALYDIPELDSVLQELLDTIRRGGSGVVETPLGYLTPYGSQLISKGTHEFGKIAKRVVFDVLTVVLMSSCHDDLVSEHTTAYAQFSALFKSLCSLLYLTSVGALTKKGQDDNDEDVDSSFRYALSFFEQIVLGTRLAHQGEIWSRLSSQDAVAESAVELYLKGYRDHVEEYMATYSPRDEYATFIQGMLLLTGDQEHRALALLKKASVGMASQKLTKNRIEILSRVDKELFRLGGGLDSDLWKYYLVMSEYAFAVGAESSALELAKLSTENSAFTTDAEKTDMYLKVAKYATARQFFDDAYAAVVELHMISPETSQQPLEEFVDAMAQSGNGRRLCEYPFIGFADYVTDYLNRMAKQYQSQSDVASIEYYKILYGWNVERGDYQAAAGCLYNQLLVLKDRAPVDFPVSDHLKIVELYMTVLNALSAIPSKDDRWLLAETADSRTALSHEDIYKEYNDFVFNRMTSLLNQGPLPQLQE
;
A
#
# COMPACT_ATOMS: atom_id res chain seq x y z
N MET A 1 24.73 16.75 36.74
CA MET A 1 23.40 16.20 36.43
C MET A 1 23.53 15.40 35.15
N VAL A 2 23.13 14.13 35.12
CA VAL A 2 23.06 13.37 33.87
C VAL A 2 21.95 14.02 33.04
N ARG A 3 22.28 14.60 31.89
CA ARG A 3 21.29 15.26 31.02
C ARG A 3 20.37 14.16 30.46
N THR A 4 19.12 14.10 30.93
CA THR A 4 18.17 13.06 30.51
C THR A 4 17.66 13.37 29.10
N VAL A 5 17.97 12.48 28.14
CA VAL A 5 17.43 12.52 26.76
C VAL A 5 16.46 11.35 26.59
N LEU A 6 15.22 11.65 26.23
CA LEU A 6 14.16 10.66 26.04
C LEU A 6 13.88 10.46 24.55
N ARG A 7 13.94 9.21 24.09
CA ARG A 7 13.60 8.87 22.69
C ARG A 7 12.09 8.84 22.52
N ARG A 8 11.53 9.94 22.02
CA ARG A 8 10.08 10.15 21.87
C ARG A 8 9.60 9.99 20.44
N TYR A 9 10.43 10.34 19.47
CA TYR A 9 10.02 10.35 18.07
C TYR A 9 10.67 9.20 17.31
N LYS A 10 9.94 8.67 16.34
CA LYS A 10 10.43 7.72 15.35
C LYS A 10 10.50 8.39 13.99
N GLU A 11 11.62 8.21 13.30
CA GLU A 11 11.76 8.66 11.92
C GLU A 11 11.18 7.61 10.98
N ALA A 12 10.18 7.98 10.19
CA ALA A 12 9.64 7.14 9.12
C ALA A 12 10.10 7.70 7.78
N ALA A 13 10.95 6.94 7.08
CA ALA A 13 11.47 7.32 5.78
C ALA A 13 10.47 7.00 4.66
N LEU A 14 10.21 7.97 3.79
CA LEU A 14 9.18 7.92 2.76
C LEU A 14 9.87 7.89 1.41
N HIS A 15 10.02 6.67 0.87
CA HIS A 15 10.87 6.38 -0.28
C HIS A 15 10.12 6.25 -1.60
N LYS A 16 8.78 6.22 -1.59
CA LYS A 16 7.94 6.07 -2.79
C LYS A 16 7.37 7.44 -3.19
N PRO A 17 8.11 8.23 -3.96
CA PRO A 17 7.57 9.48 -4.46
C PRO A 17 6.40 9.25 -5.44
N SER A 18 5.67 10.32 -5.74
CA SER A 18 4.50 10.30 -6.63
C SER A 18 4.77 9.69 -8.03
N ASP A 19 5.98 9.84 -8.58
CA ASP A 19 6.39 9.20 -9.84
C ASP A 19 6.49 7.67 -9.75
N GLU A 20 6.95 7.14 -8.62
CA GLU A 20 6.97 5.68 -8.37
C GLU A 20 5.57 5.11 -8.12
N LEU A 21 4.62 5.96 -7.72
CA LEU A 21 3.22 5.58 -7.60
C LEU A 21 2.47 5.61 -8.95
N GLY A 22 3.13 6.01 -10.05
CA GLY A 22 2.58 6.02 -11.41
C GLY A 22 2.13 7.38 -11.93
N ALA A 23 2.41 8.50 -11.24
CA ALA A 23 2.11 9.84 -11.74
C ALA A 23 3.24 10.39 -12.61
N GLU A 24 2.93 10.81 -13.84
CA GLU A 24 3.94 11.41 -14.72
C GLU A 24 4.40 12.79 -14.22
N PRO A 25 5.71 13.05 -14.09
CA PRO A 25 6.23 14.35 -13.68
C PRO A 25 6.04 15.42 -14.76
N LEU A 26 5.81 16.66 -14.34
CA LEU A 26 5.79 17.81 -15.24
C LEU A 26 7.19 18.44 -15.35
N ASP A 27 7.83 18.29 -16.51
CA ASP A 27 9.15 18.88 -16.79
C ASP A 27 9.05 20.28 -17.40
N LEU A 28 9.64 21.27 -16.72
CA LEU A 28 9.72 22.67 -17.16
C LEU A 28 11.16 23.04 -17.54
N LEU A 29 11.38 23.32 -18.83
CA LEU A 29 12.68 23.73 -19.37
C LEU A 29 12.80 25.27 -19.39
N LEU A 30 13.79 25.81 -18.68
CA LEU A 30 14.07 27.24 -18.68
C LEU A 30 15.08 27.62 -19.77
N PRO A 31 14.90 28.78 -20.42
CA PRO A 31 15.73 29.18 -21.55
C PRO A 31 16.99 29.87 -21.04
N LEU A 32 17.98 30.00 -21.93
CA LEU A 32 19.07 30.92 -21.68
C LEU A 32 18.57 32.38 -21.73
N PRO A 33 19.24 33.31 -21.02
CA PRO A 33 18.90 34.73 -21.09
C PRO A 33 19.05 35.23 -22.53
N GLU A 34 18.08 36.00 -23.02
CA GLU A 34 18.17 36.70 -24.30
C GLU A 34 19.16 37.87 -24.15
N ILE A 35 20.41 37.66 -24.55
CA ILE A 35 21.46 38.68 -24.45
C ILE A 35 21.42 39.56 -25.72
N SER A 36 21.14 40.86 -25.59
CA SER A 36 21.53 41.85 -26.60
C SER A 36 23.05 41.88 -26.69
N GLU A 37 23.62 41.89 -27.90
CA GLU A 37 25.04 41.68 -28.29
C GLU A 37 26.17 42.42 -27.50
N SER A 38 25.86 43.19 -26.45
CA SER A 38 26.82 43.94 -25.62
C SER A 38 27.51 43.14 -24.50
N TYR A 39 27.09 41.91 -24.19
CA TYR A 39 27.74 41.06 -23.20
C TYR A 39 28.15 39.70 -23.79
N GLY A 40 29.39 39.62 -24.29
CA GLY A 40 30.00 38.37 -24.73
C GLY A 40 30.23 37.43 -23.54
N ARG A 41 29.24 36.59 -23.21
CA ARG A 41 29.31 35.63 -22.11
C ARG A 41 29.37 34.22 -22.66
N ARG A 42 30.54 33.58 -22.59
CA ARG A 42 30.69 32.14 -22.87
C ARG A 42 30.23 31.35 -21.65
N ILE A 43 29.19 30.54 -21.84
CA ILE A 43 28.83 29.47 -20.92
C ILE A 43 29.83 28.35 -21.19
N ALA A 44 30.71 28.08 -20.23
CA ALA A 44 31.58 26.91 -20.30
C ALA A 44 30.69 25.67 -20.16
N GLY A 45 30.62 24.85 -21.20
CA GLY A 45 30.09 23.49 -21.07
C GLY A 45 31.10 22.67 -20.29
N ASP A 46 30.71 22.15 -19.14
CA ASP A 46 31.44 21.06 -18.50
C ASP A 46 31.38 19.86 -19.44
N SER A 47 32.54 19.32 -19.80
CA SER A 47 32.65 18.05 -20.49
C SER A 47 32.14 16.94 -19.56
N ASP A 48 31.17 16.16 -20.01
CA ASP A 48 30.74 14.95 -19.31
C ASP A 48 31.84 13.89 -19.45
N ASP A 49 32.67 13.76 -18.42
CA ASP A 49 33.52 12.58 -18.25
C ASP A 49 32.63 11.37 -17.92
N GLU A 50 32.93 10.23 -18.54
CA GLU A 50 32.32 8.92 -18.27
C GLU A 50 32.66 8.49 -16.83
N SER A 51 31.80 8.88 -15.90
CA SER A 51 31.87 8.51 -14.48
C SER A 51 31.21 7.14 -14.26
N GLY A 52 31.76 6.31 -13.36
CA GLY A 52 31.18 5.01 -13.01
C GLY A 52 29.74 5.11 -12.46
N ALA A 53 29.01 3.99 -12.46
CA ALA A 53 27.59 3.94 -12.09
C ALA A 53 27.28 4.52 -10.70
N GLU A 54 28.13 4.28 -9.70
CA GLU A 54 27.99 4.86 -8.35
C GLU A 54 28.15 6.40 -8.36
N GLU A 55 29.12 6.92 -9.10
CA GLU A 55 29.34 8.36 -9.22
C GLU A 55 28.22 9.03 -10.01
N SER A 56 27.68 8.37 -11.04
CA SER A 56 26.46 8.83 -11.72
C SER A 56 25.25 8.88 -10.78
N TYR A 57 25.09 7.90 -9.89
CA TYR A 57 23.99 7.90 -8.92
C TYR A 57 24.06 9.07 -7.96
N TYR A 58 25.24 9.29 -7.37
CA TYR A 58 25.46 10.44 -6.49
C TYR A 58 25.18 11.76 -7.22
N ARG A 59 25.66 11.87 -8.45
CA ARG A 59 25.57 13.08 -9.26
C ARG A 59 24.17 13.42 -9.73
N ASP A 60 23.37 12.40 -10.04
CA ASP A 60 22.08 12.55 -10.69
C ASP A 60 20.92 12.55 -9.69
N TYR A 61 21.02 11.79 -8.59
CA TYR A 61 19.91 11.56 -7.65
C TYR A 61 20.09 12.11 -6.24
N VAL A 62 21.31 12.42 -5.80
CA VAL A 62 21.55 12.95 -4.44
C VAL A 62 21.39 14.47 -4.47
N ALA A 63 20.42 15.00 -3.72
CA ALA A 63 20.19 16.43 -3.66
C ALA A 63 21.28 17.14 -2.84
N SER A 64 21.76 18.26 -3.38
CA SER A 64 22.74 19.14 -2.73
C SER A 64 22.13 20.09 -1.71
N GLN A 65 20.83 20.39 -1.84
CA GLN A 65 20.05 21.32 -1.02
C GLN A 65 18.57 20.96 -1.13
N GLY A 66 17.80 21.37 -0.13
CA GLY A 66 16.36 21.19 -0.14
C GLY A 66 15.68 21.92 1.01
N GLY A 67 14.36 21.91 1.00
CA GLY A 67 13.53 22.55 2.02
C GLY A 67 12.06 22.22 1.83
N VAL A 68 11.21 22.79 2.68
CA VAL A 68 9.75 22.65 2.59
C VAL A 68 9.11 24.03 2.65
N VAL A 69 8.06 24.20 1.85
CA VAL A 69 7.25 25.41 1.77
C VAL A 69 5.86 25.09 2.29
N LYS A 70 5.40 25.89 3.26
CA LYS A 70 4.00 25.90 3.68
C LYS A 70 3.27 27.03 2.98
N MET A 71 2.20 26.71 2.26
CA MET A 71 1.28 27.67 1.66
C MET A 71 0.36 28.23 2.75
N ARG A 72 0.18 29.56 2.83
CA ARG A 72 -0.75 30.21 3.77
C ARG A 72 -2.19 30.02 3.31
N SER A 73 -2.42 29.96 2.00
CA SER A 73 -3.73 29.70 1.41
C SER A 73 -4.21 28.28 1.72
N LYS A 74 -5.28 28.16 2.51
CA LYS A 74 -5.92 26.88 2.85
C LYS A 74 -6.87 26.35 1.75
N THR A 75 -7.05 27.10 0.66
CA THR A 75 -8.01 26.77 -0.41
C THR A 75 -7.39 26.01 -1.58
N GLY A 76 -6.06 25.92 -1.65
CA GLY A 76 -5.36 25.19 -2.70
C GLY A 76 -5.44 23.67 -2.55
N PRO A 77 -5.14 22.90 -3.61
CA PRO A 77 -5.14 21.44 -3.58
C PRO A 77 -4.06 20.85 -2.65
N THR A 78 -2.96 21.57 -2.42
CA THR A 78 -1.83 21.19 -1.56
C THR A 78 -1.42 22.35 -0.67
N GLN A 79 -0.92 22.08 0.54
CA GLN A 79 -0.45 23.10 1.49
C GLN A 79 1.05 22.97 1.79
N LEU A 80 1.62 21.77 1.69
CA LEU A 80 3.02 21.49 1.97
C LEU A 80 3.72 20.96 0.72
N ILE A 81 4.74 21.68 0.28
CA ILE A 81 5.53 21.34 -0.91
C ILE A 81 6.99 21.23 -0.53
N SER A 82 7.58 20.06 -0.72
CA SER A 82 9.02 19.86 -0.59
C SER A 82 9.74 20.26 -1.88
N TRP A 83 10.96 20.77 -1.75
CA TRP A 83 11.83 21.06 -2.88
C TRP A 83 13.23 20.51 -2.66
N ARG A 84 13.87 20.03 -3.73
CA ARG A 84 15.24 19.49 -3.71
C ARG A 84 16.02 19.88 -4.97
N LEU A 85 17.33 20.10 -4.82
CA LEU A 85 18.23 20.52 -5.88
C LEU A 85 19.19 19.38 -6.28
N VAL A 86 18.87 18.71 -7.39
CA VAL A 86 19.53 17.47 -7.89
C VAL A 86 20.28 17.74 -9.21
N GLN A 87 20.84 16.69 -9.84
CA GLN A 87 21.57 16.74 -11.11
C GLN A 87 22.63 17.84 -11.16
N LYS A 88 23.71 17.73 -10.38
CA LYS A 88 24.78 18.76 -10.28
C LYS A 88 24.27 20.18 -9.99
N SER A 89 23.19 20.32 -9.21
CA SER A 89 22.53 21.60 -8.93
C SER A 89 21.96 22.31 -10.16
N THR A 90 21.39 21.55 -11.11
CA THR A 90 20.74 22.11 -12.31
C THR A 90 19.23 21.86 -12.35
N LEU A 91 18.72 20.93 -11.54
CA LEU A 91 17.31 20.55 -11.53
C LEU A 91 16.71 20.79 -10.15
N ILE A 92 15.62 21.57 -10.08
CA ILE A 92 14.81 21.70 -8.87
C ILE A 92 13.61 20.75 -8.99
N GLU A 93 13.52 19.76 -8.11
CA GLU A 93 12.34 18.91 -7.98
C GLU A 93 11.39 19.50 -6.92
N LEU A 94 10.10 19.57 -7.24
CA LEU A 94 9.02 20.02 -6.35
C LEU A 94 7.99 18.89 -6.18
N GLU A 95 7.65 18.56 -4.95
CA GLU A 95 6.73 17.47 -4.62
C GLU A 95 5.79 17.85 -3.47
N PRO A 96 4.45 17.70 -3.64
CA PRO A 96 3.47 17.81 -2.56
C PRO A 96 3.67 16.72 -1.51
N VAL A 97 3.69 17.10 -0.24
CA VAL A 97 4.00 16.23 0.91
C VAL A 97 2.98 16.34 2.04
N ASP A 98 1.78 16.81 1.70
CA ASP A 98 0.65 16.86 2.64
C ASP A 98 0.38 15.46 3.18
N ILE A 99 0.28 15.29 4.50
CA ILE A 99 -0.11 14.02 5.12
C ILE A 99 -1.62 13.81 4.99
N ARG A 100 -2.39 14.89 5.06
CA ARG A 100 -3.85 14.90 5.02
C ARG A 100 -4.34 15.71 3.83
N ALA A 101 -5.40 15.24 3.20
CA ALA A 101 -6.12 16.00 2.21
C ALA A 101 -6.71 17.24 2.90
N GLY A 102 -6.62 18.39 2.23
CA GLY A 102 -7.14 19.66 2.72
C GLY A 102 -8.67 19.69 2.81
N SER A 103 -9.29 20.80 2.40
CA SER A 103 -10.77 20.96 2.41
C SER A 103 -11.49 20.04 1.42
N SER A 104 -10.78 19.28 0.59
CA SER A 104 -11.35 18.33 -0.36
C SER A 104 -11.92 17.11 0.35
N SER A 105 -13.14 16.71 -0.02
CA SER A 105 -13.80 15.50 0.49
C SER A 105 -13.13 14.20 0.07
N ARG A 106 -12.04 14.26 -0.71
CA ARG A 106 -11.34 13.12 -1.29
C ARG A 106 -9.85 13.45 -1.48
N ALA A 107 -9.00 12.43 -1.40
CA ALA A 107 -7.58 12.55 -1.72
C ALA A 107 -7.39 12.82 -3.23
N LEU A 108 -6.66 13.88 -3.58
CA LEU A 108 -6.32 14.21 -4.96
C LEU A 108 -5.04 13.50 -5.40
N PRO A 109 -4.93 13.08 -6.67
CA PRO A 109 -3.68 12.56 -7.21
C PRO A 109 -2.72 13.70 -7.56
N PHE A 110 -1.59 13.74 -6.86
CA PHE A 110 -0.47 14.64 -7.12
C PHE A 110 0.59 14.03 -8.06
N ARG A 111 1.26 14.92 -8.81
CA ARG A 111 2.47 14.69 -9.61
C ARG A 111 3.61 15.62 -9.15
N LYS A 112 4.85 15.26 -9.47
CA LYS A 112 6.01 16.14 -9.30
C LYS A 112 6.07 17.22 -10.37
N ILE A 113 6.71 18.35 -10.05
CA ILE A 113 7.14 19.36 -11.02
C ILE A 113 8.67 19.44 -10.98
N ARG A 114 9.32 19.40 -12.14
CA ARG A 114 10.79 19.47 -12.27
C ARG A 114 11.16 20.70 -13.09
N ILE A 115 11.94 21.60 -12.50
CA ILE A 115 12.40 22.84 -13.15
C ILE A 115 13.87 22.67 -13.54
N LYS A 116 14.13 22.54 -14.84
CA LYS A 116 15.49 22.40 -15.37
C LYS A 116 16.09 23.78 -15.67
N SER A 117 17.09 24.15 -14.89
CA SER A 117 17.89 25.35 -15.08
C SER A 117 18.91 25.14 -16.22
N PRO A 118 19.15 26.14 -17.07
CA PRO A 118 20.12 26.03 -18.15
C PRO A 118 21.58 26.12 -17.66
N ALA A 119 21.81 26.51 -16.41
CA ALA A 119 23.13 26.62 -15.80
C ALA A 119 23.07 26.19 -14.32
N ARG A 120 24.23 25.79 -13.78
CA ARG A 120 24.36 25.40 -12.36
C ARG A 120 23.85 26.51 -11.44
N ILE A 121 22.93 26.16 -10.55
CA ILE A 121 22.38 27.02 -9.51
C ILE A 121 23.44 27.20 -8.42
N ARG A 122 23.65 28.43 -7.94
CA ARG A 122 24.63 28.70 -6.88
C ARG A 122 24.19 28.06 -5.56
N PRO A 123 25.13 27.59 -4.73
CA PRO A 123 24.80 27.07 -3.40
C PRO A 123 24.04 28.09 -2.55
N HIS A 124 23.05 27.63 -1.79
CA HIS A 124 22.17 28.40 -0.90
C HIS A 124 21.42 29.55 -1.57
N CYS A 125 21.32 29.54 -2.91
CA CYS A 125 20.68 30.59 -3.69
C CYS A 125 19.35 30.15 -4.31
N VAL A 126 18.59 29.31 -3.61
CA VAL A 126 17.20 28.96 -3.93
C VAL A 126 16.33 29.48 -2.79
N ALA A 127 15.28 30.22 -3.12
CA ALA A 127 14.32 30.74 -2.16
C ALA A 127 12.90 30.49 -2.67
N THR A 128 12.00 30.23 -1.74
CA THR A 128 10.60 29.90 -2.04
C THR A 128 9.68 30.80 -1.25
N SER A 129 8.60 31.26 -1.86
CA SER A 129 7.59 32.10 -1.21
C SER A 129 6.21 31.89 -1.83
N GLU A 130 5.20 32.47 -1.21
CA GLU A 130 3.82 32.45 -1.72
C GLU A 130 3.41 33.86 -2.19
N SER A 131 2.81 33.92 -3.37
CA SER A 131 2.23 35.14 -3.93
C SER A 131 0.92 35.53 -3.24
N ASP A 132 0.48 36.78 -3.41
CA ASP A 132 -0.76 37.27 -2.80
C ASP A 132 -2.01 36.53 -3.30
N ASP A 133 -1.94 35.92 -4.50
CA ASP A 133 -2.97 35.07 -5.10
C ASP A 133 -2.80 33.57 -4.81
N GLY A 134 -1.92 33.19 -3.87
CA GLY A 134 -1.78 31.81 -3.39
C GLY A 134 -1.01 30.87 -4.33
N LYS A 135 -0.16 31.41 -5.21
CA LYS A 135 0.73 30.63 -6.10
C LYS A 135 2.11 30.44 -5.44
N LEU A 136 2.78 29.36 -5.78
CA LEU A 136 4.15 29.10 -5.36
C LEU A 136 5.12 29.93 -6.22
N VAL A 137 6.01 30.68 -5.60
CA VAL A 137 7.07 31.44 -6.26
C VAL A 137 8.43 30.81 -5.90
N VAL A 138 9.18 30.38 -6.91
CA VAL A 138 10.52 29.81 -6.77
C VAL A 138 11.53 30.77 -7.41
N ASP A 139 12.45 31.26 -6.59
CA ASP A 139 13.49 32.21 -6.96
C ASP A 139 14.86 31.55 -6.83
N PHE A 140 15.71 31.69 -7.85
CA PHE A 140 17.08 31.17 -7.75
C PHE A 140 18.12 31.93 -8.57
N ILE A 141 19.35 31.96 -8.07
CA ILE A 141 20.49 32.61 -8.75
C ILE A 141 21.42 31.55 -9.33
N VAL A 142 21.66 31.63 -10.64
CA VAL A 142 22.60 30.74 -11.34
C VAL A 142 24.05 31.22 -11.22
N SER A 143 25.00 30.36 -11.57
CA SER A 143 26.44 30.62 -11.58
C SER A 143 26.82 31.84 -12.44
N SER A 144 26.06 32.12 -13.50
CA SER A 144 26.18 33.35 -14.28
C SER A 144 25.51 34.58 -13.63
N GLY A 145 25.08 34.52 -12.37
CA GLY A 145 24.53 35.69 -11.67
C GLY A 145 23.18 36.21 -12.18
N PHE A 146 22.47 35.49 -13.04
CA PHE A 146 21.08 35.83 -13.36
C PHE A 146 20.16 35.29 -12.26
N LEU A 147 19.15 36.07 -11.90
CA LEU A 147 18.04 35.69 -11.05
C LEU A 147 16.89 35.18 -11.92
N TYR A 148 16.49 33.94 -11.69
CA TYR A 148 15.31 33.33 -12.28
C TYR A 148 14.19 33.33 -11.26
N THR A 149 12.98 33.66 -11.70
CA THR A 149 11.75 33.59 -10.92
C THR A 149 10.75 32.73 -11.68
N VAL A 150 10.15 31.74 -11.01
CA VAL A 150 9.14 30.84 -11.55
C VAL A 150 7.90 30.92 -10.65
N VAL A 151 6.73 31.16 -11.23
CA VAL A 151 5.44 31.25 -10.52
C VAL A 151 4.55 30.09 -10.95
N LEU A 152 4.19 29.23 -10.01
CA LEU A 152 3.45 27.99 -10.23
C LEU A 152 2.08 28.03 -9.54
N PRO A 153 0.97 27.93 -10.29
CA PRO A 153 -0.33 27.63 -9.72
C PRO A 153 -0.34 26.25 -9.06
N LEU A 154 -1.01 26.13 -7.91
CA LEU A 154 -1.04 24.87 -7.16
C LEU A 154 -1.80 23.74 -7.88
N ASP A 155 -2.71 24.07 -8.80
CA ASP A 155 -3.43 23.09 -9.62
C ASP A 155 -2.49 22.29 -10.54
N GLU A 156 -1.32 22.84 -10.90
CA GLU A 156 -0.33 22.16 -11.76
C GLU A 156 0.28 20.92 -11.08
N PHE A 157 0.13 20.76 -9.76
CA PHE A 157 0.53 19.56 -9.05
C PHE A 157 -0.50 18.43 -9.18
N VAL A 158 -1.71 18.67 -9.68
CA VAL A 158 -2.75 17.62 -9.82
C VAL A 158 -2.54 16.87 -11.12
N SER A 159 -2.28 15.56 -11.03
CA SER A 159 -1.86 14.72 -12.16
C SER A 159 -2.88 14.69 -13.31
N ASN A 160 -4.18 14.76 -13.01
CA ASN A 160 -5.26 14.67 -13.99
C ASN A 160 -5.56 16.00 -14.70
N THR A 161 -4.80 17.05 -14.41
CA THR A 161 -5.01 18.35 -15.05
C THR A 161 -3.95 18.58 -16.13
N PRO A 162 -4.35 18.88 -17.38
CA PRO A 162 -3.40 19.23 -18.43
C PRO A 162 -2.68 20.51 -18.02
N THR A 163 -1.36 20.53 -18.20
CA THR A 163 -0.57 21.70 -17.81
C THR A 163 -0.94 22.92 -18.66
N ARG A 164 -1.05 24.08 -18.01
CA ARG A 164 -1.21 25.37 -18.69
C ARG A 164 0.14 26.03 -18.93
N LEU A 165 1.24 25.46 -18.44
CA LEU A 165 2.59 26.02 -18.54
C LEU A 165 3.29 25.45 -19.77
N THR A 166 3.52 26.30 -20.76
CA THR A 166 4.23 25.94 -22.00
C THR A 166 5.38 26.91 -22.24
N SER A 167 6.31 26.54 -23.13
CA SER A 167 7.37 27.45 -23.54
C SER A 167 6.82 28.71 -24.24
N ARG A 168 5.66 28.61 -24.90
CA ARG A 168 5.03 29.73 -25.65
C ARG A 168 4.47 30.82 -24.74
N ASN A 169 3.90 30.44 -23.59
CA ASN A 169 3.41 31.38 -22.59
C ASN A 169 4.41 31.58 -21.43
N GLY A 170 5.70 31.30 -21.64
CA GLY A 170 6.76 31.45 -20.63
C GLY A 170 6.69 32.78 -19.87
N VAL A 171 6.40 33.89 -20.54
CA VAL A 171 6.35 35.23 -19.95
C VAL A 171 5.30 35.35 -18.83
N THR A 172 4.27 34.49 -18.79
CA THR A 172 3.21 34.55 -17.76
C THR A 172 3.57 33.82 -16.47
N TRP A 173 4.63 33.01 -16.47
CA TRP A 173 4.97 32.15 -15.34
C TRP A 173 6.47 32.12 -15.01
N ARG A 174 7.34 32.74 -15.83
CA ARG A 174 8.77 32.88 -15.53
C ARG A 174 9.33 34.26 -15.88
N SER A 175 10.37 34.67 -15.16
CA SER A 175 11.11 35.92 -15.36
C SER A 175 12.61 35.67 -15.18
N ILE A 176 13.44 36.36 -15.96
CA ILE A 176 14.91 36.28 -15.90
C ILE A 176 15.47 37.69 -15.81
N LYS A 177 16.24 37.97 -14.76
CA LYS A 177 16.77 39.32 -14.48
C LYS A 177 18.23 39.28 -14.05
N SER A 178 18.91 40.41 -14.19
CA SER A 178 20.25 40.64 -13.63
C SER A 178 20.19 41.82 -12.64
N PRO A 179 19.57 41.64 -11.47
CA PRO A 179 19.27 42.75 -10.57
C PRO A 179 20.53 43.34 -9.90
N TYR A 180 21.62 42.56 -9.84
CA TYR A 180 22.88 43.00 -9.24
C TYR A 180 24.09 42.43 -9.98
N SER A 181 25.25 43.07 -9.84
CA SER A 181 26.51 42.64 -10.46
C SER A 181 27.16 41.49 -9.69
N PHE A 182 26.50 40.32 -9.67
CA PHE A 182 26.94 39.14 -8.92
C PHE A 182 28.26 38.51 -9.41
N ASP A 183 28.77 38.93 -10.56
CA ASP A 183 30.10 38.55 -11.05
C ASP A 183 31.23 39.16 -10.23
N LEU A 184 31.03 40.41 -9.77
CA LEU A 184 31.99 41.14 -8.95
C LEU A 184 31.79 40.82 -7.47
N LYS A 185 30.54 40.68 -7.06
CA LYS A 185 30.12 40.54 -5.68
C LYS A 185 29.30 39.26 -5.51
N LYS A 186 29.98 38.19 -5.10
CA LYS A 186 29.37 36.86 -4.99
C LYS A 186 28.27 36.86 -3.91
N PRO A 187 27.05 36.41 -4.21
CA PRO A 187 26.02 36.20 -3.20
C PRO A 187 26.40 35.01 -2.30
N VAL A 188 26.09 35.10 -1.01
CA VAL A 188 26.30 34.01 -0.04
C VAL A 188 25.09 33.09 -0.02
N LEU A 189 23.89 33.67 0.11
CA LEU A 189 22.62 32.96 0.09
C LEU A 189 21.52 33.87 -0.47
N LEU A 190 20.39 33.28 -0.85
CA LEU A 190 19.17 33.99 -1.23
C LEU A 190 18.07 33.69 -0.20
N HIS A 191 17.46 34.74 0.35
CA HIS A 191 16.39 34.62 1.33
C HIS A 191 15.14 35.34 0.83
N ALA A 192 14.01 34.64 0.78
CA ALA A 192 12.72 35.25 0.46
C ALA A 192 12.05 35.73 1.74
N VAL A 193 11.84 37.04 1.84
CA VAL A 193 11.02 37.63 2.91
C VAL A 193 9.54 37.51 2.54
N SER A 194 9.21 37.76 1.27
CA SER A 194 7.90 37.52 0.67
C SER A 194 8.06 37.32 -0.84
N SER A 195 6.96 37.08 -1.54
CA SER A 195 6.96 37.03 -3.02
C SER A 195 7.34 38.36 -3.69
N ARG A 196 7.36 39.48 -2.95
CA ARG A 196 7.80 40.80 -3.45
C ARG A 196 9.18 41.23 -2.96
N PHE A 197 9.65 40.67 -1.85
CA PHE A 197 10.87 41.10 -1.18
C PHE A 197 11.86 39.95 -1.06
N LEU A 198 13.01 40.09 -1.72
CA LEU A 198 14.13 39.16 -1.60
C LEU A 198 15.32 39.86 -0.96
N VAL A 199 16.13 39.11 -0.21
CA VAL A 199 17.33 39.61 0.44
C VAL A 199 18.49 38.66 0.15
N THR A 200 19.66 39.21 -0.16
CA THR A 200 20.89 38.44 -0.34
C THR A 200 22.05 39.07 0.43
N PRO A 201 22.62 38.37 1.42
CA PRO A 201 23.92 38.70 1.95
C PRO A 201 25.00 38.48 0.89
N ILE A 202 25.95 39.41 0.80
CA ILE A 202 27.07 39.36 -0.14
C ILE A 202 28.35 38.99 0.61
N ALA A 203 29.28 38.32 -0.07
CA ALA A 203 30.55 37.90 0.51
C ALA A 203 31.39 39.06 1.08
N ASP A 204 31.16 40.30 0.65
CA ASP A 204 31.81 41.50 1.16
C ASP A 204 31.27 41.98 2.53
N GLY A 205 30.18 41.39 3.03
CA GLY A 205 29.54 41.73 4.29
C GLY A 205 28.31 42.65 4.17
N SER A 206 28.03 43.15 2.97
CA SER A 206 26.82 43.92 2.69
C SER A 206 25.58 43.04 2.53
N VAL A 207 24.40 43.63 2.71
CA VAL A 207 23.11 42.96 2.51
C VAL A 207 22.33 43.74 1.46
N VAL A 208 21.90 43.06 0.41
CA VAL A 208 21.17 43.66 -0.71
C VAL A 208 19.71 43.22 -0.65
N LYS A 209 18.80 44.18 -0.72
CA LYS A 209 17.35 44.00 -0.82
C LYS A 209 16.92 44.19 -2.27
N PHE A 210 16.03 43.30 -2.72
CA PHE A 210 15.34 43.38 -4.00
C PHE A 210 13.84 43.53 -3.74
N GLU A 211 13.24 44.54 -4.36
CA GLU A 211 11.83 44.87 -4.22
C GLU A 211 11.13 44.84 -5.57
N ARG A 212 10.04 44.06 -5.67
CA ARG A 212 9.18 43.95 -6.85
C ARG A 212 7.97 44.87 -6.67
N LEU A 213 7.72 45.74 -7.66
CA LEU A 213 6.74 46.83 -7.51
C LEU A 213 5.28 46.35 -7.49
N GLU A 214 4.91 45.36 -8.32
CA GLU A 214 3.51 44.95 -8.50
C GLU A 214 3.32 43.43 -8.35
N ASP A 215 3.99 42.65 -9.19
CA ASP A 215 3.88 41.18 -9.24
C ASP A 215 5.25 40.49 -9.08
N PRO A 216 5.27 39.22 -8.64
CA PRO A 216 6.48 38.39 -8.60
C PRO A 216 7.35 38.39 -9.88
N LEU A 217 6.76 38.51 -11.07
CA LEU A 217 7.49 38.54 -12.34
C LEU A 217 7.89 39.97 -12.80
N GLY A 218 7.30 41.00 -12.19
CA GLY A 218 7.41 42.43 -12.51
C GLY A 218 8.74 43.08 -12.12
N GLU A 219 8.99 44.30 -12.61
CA GLU A 219 10.27 45.02 -12.44
C GLU A 219 10.78 45.07 -10.99
N MET A 220 12.11 45.08 -10.85
CA MET A 220 12.79 44.91 -9.58
C MET A 220 13.70 46.11 -9.29
N VAL A 221 13.52 46.70 -8.12
CA VAL A 221 14.38 47.75 -7.58
C VAL A 221 15.39 47.11 -6.63
N THR A 222 16.65 47.51 -6.75
CA THR A 222 17.74 47.00 -5.91
C THR A 222 18.23 48.07 -4.96
N THR A 223 18.25 47.76 -3.67
CA THR A 223 18.73 48.65 -2.61
C THR A 223 19.76 47.92 -1.74
N VAL A 224 20.88 48.58 -1.43
CA VAL A 224 21.83 48.07 -0.44
C VAL A 224 21.37 48.57 0.92
N LEU A 225 21.16 47.68 1.88
CA LEU A 225 20.71 48.09 3.22
C LEU A 225 21.82 48.85 3.94
N ASP A 226 21.44 49.95 4.59
CA ASP A 226 22.39 50.76 5.36
C ASP A 226 22.93 49.96 6.55
N ASP A 227 24.25 49.94 6.72
CA ASP A 227 24.93 49.35 7.87
C ASP A 227 25.95 50.40 8.39
N PRO A 228 25.64 51.11 9.49
CA PRO A 228 26.48 52.19 10.01
C PRO A 228 27.86 51.71 10.49
N HIS A 229 28.02 50.39 10.72
CA HIS A 229 29.24 49.76 11.20
C HIS A 229 30.02 49.02 10.10
N SER A 230 29.55 49.05 8.84
CA SER A 230 30.21 48.42 7.69
C SER A 230 31.54 49.07 7.28
N GLY A 231 31.87 50.26 7.82
CA GLY A 231 33.09 51.00 7.48
C GLY A 231 33.13 51.52 6.03
N LEU A 232 32.01 51.42 5.31
CA LEU A 232 31.85 51.89 3.92
C LEU A 232 31.48 53.38 3.92
N SER A 233 32.44 54.23 4.30
CA SER A 233 32.40 55.65 3.94
C SER A 233 32.62 55.79 2.43
N PHE A 234 32.03 56.80 1.78
CA PHE A 234 32.07 57.13 0.34
C PHE A 234 33.49 57.24 -0.30
N SER A 235 34.57 56.96 0.42
CA SER A 235 35.96 57.11 -0.01
C SER A 235 36.54 55.92 -0.80
N ARG A 236 35.75 54.90 -1.21
CA ARG A 236 36.26 53.71 -1.92
C ARG A 236 35.77 53.52 -3.37
N LEU A 237 35.52 54.61 -4.09
CA LEU A 237 35.29 54.60 -5.55
C LEU A 237 36.58 54.37 -6.39
N PHE A 238 37.70 53.95 -5.78
CA PHE A 238 38.95 53.62 -6.50
C PHE A 238 39.37 52.16 -6.28
N PRO A 239 39.50 51.33 -7.34
CA PRO A 239 39.70 49.88 -7.25
C PRO A 239 41.16 49.43 -7.01
N LEU A 240 42.03 50.30 -6.49
CA LEU A 240 43.49 50.13 -6.59
C LEU A 240 44.28 50.21 -5.28
N VAL A 241 43.65 49.94 -4.13
CA VAL A 241 44.38 49.78 -2.86
C VAL A 241 44.00 48.46 -2.19
N TRP A 242 44.75 47.40 -2.53
CA TRP A 242 44.88 46.20 -1.71
C TRP A 242 45.84 46.51 -0.55
N ASN A 243 45.27 46.78 0.63
CA ASN A 243 45.83 46.56 1.98
C ASN A 243 44.91 47.28 2.98
N SER A 244 44.65 46.85 4.21
CA SER A 244 45.12 45.73 5.03
C SER A 244 44.31 45.76 6.34
N GLY A 245 44.11 44.61 6.99
CA GLY A 245 43.94 44.53 8.45
C GLY A 245 42.55 44.16 8.98
N GLY A 246 42.31 42.86 9.18
CA GLY A 246 41.42 42.37 10.25
C GLY A 246 39.99 41.92 9.91
N SER A 247 39.47 42.15 8.70
CA SER A 247 38.04 41.91 8.40
C SER A 247 37.75 40.82 7.34
N ARG A 248 38.69 39.90 7.09
CA ARG A 248 38.47 38.71 6.23
C ARG A 248 38.60 37.42 7.02
N VAL A 249 37.87 36.40 6.60
CA VAL A 249 37.90 35.08 7.23
C VAL A 249 39.26 34.41 6.95
N PRO A 250 39.98 33.91 7.96
CA PRO A 250 41.21 33.14 7.75
C PRO A 250 40.98 31.97 6.78
N GLY A 251 41.83 31.84 5.76
CA GLY A 251 41.71 30.79 4.74
C GLY A 251 40.67 31.03 3.64
N LYS A 252 39.77 32.03 3.77
CA LYS A 252 38.80 32.44 2.73
C LYS A 252 38.93 33.94 2.44
N PRO A 253 39.90 34.38 1.60
CA PRO A 253 40.18 35.80 1.38
C PRO A 253 39.04 36.55 0.67
N ASP A 254 38.16 35.85 -0.05
CA ASP A 254 37.00 36.43 -0.71
C ASP A 254 35.83 36.72 0.25
N LEU A 255 35.92 36.25 1.50
CA LEU A 255 34.83 36.31 2.48
C LEU A 255 35.13 37.26 3.64
N SER A 256 34.24 38.23 3.84
CA SER A 256 34.25 39.16 4.97
C SER A 256 33.84 38.45 6.26
N VAL A 257 34.43 38.83 7.39
CA VAL A 257 33.99 38.34 8.72
C VAL A 257 32.57 38.80 9.08
N ARG A 258 32.06 39.83 8.39
CA ARG A 258 30.68 40.32 8.52
C ARG A 258 29.73 39.71 7.48
N ALA A 259 30.18 38.78 6.63
CA ALA A 259 29.31 38.10 5.68
C ALA A 259 28.21 37.34 6.43
N GLY A 260 26.95 37.52 6.01
CA GLY A 260 25.80 36.90 6.64
C GLY A 260 25.71 35.41 6.30
N MET A 261 25.90 34.54 7.29
CA MET A 261 25.83 33.07 7.13
C MET A 261 24.45 32.51 7.44
N SER A 262 23.63 33.27 8.17
CA SER A 262 22.27 32.89 8.54
C SER A 262 21.37 34.11 8.46
N VAL A 263 20.20 33.94 7.85
CA VAL A 263 19.20 35.00 7.67
C VAL A 263 17.86 34.48 8.10
N SER A 264 17.12 35.29 8.86
CA SER A 264 15.73 35.01 9.20
C SER A 264 14.91 36.29 9.13
N SER A 265 13.66 36.17 8.72
CA SER A 265 12.73 37.28 8.64
C SER A 265 11.34 36.81 9.00
N ASP A 266 10.55 37.70 9.56
CA ASP A 266 9.13 37.50 9.76
C ASP A 266 8.36 38.67 9.13
N PRO A 267 7.50 38.44 8.11
CA PRO A 267 6.75 39.50 7.45
C PRO A 267 5.83 40.27 8.39
N PHE A 268 5.34 39.62 9.45
CA PHE A 268 4.42 40.25 10.41
C PHE A 268 5.14 41.20 11.36
N SER A 269 6.28 40.79 11.91
CA SER A 269 7.11 41.66 12.76
C SER A 269 7.83 42.75 11.96
N GLY A 270 8.06 42.55 10.66
CA GLY A 270 8.78 43.50 9.80
C GLY A 270 10.30 43.56 10.07
N HIS A 271 10.85 42.60 10.81
CA HIS A 271 12.27 42.54 11.15
C HIS A 271 13.04 41.55 10.25
N LEU A 272 14.22 41.97 9.82
CA LEU A 272 15.22 41.13 9.15
C LEU A 272 16.40 40.93 10.10
N VAL A 273 16.77 39.68 10.35
CA VAL A 273 17.88 39.30 11.22
C VAL A 273 18.96 38.61 10.39
N VAL A 274 20.20 39.09 10.47
CA VAL A 274 21.36 38.48 9.80
C VAL A 274 22.47 38.22 10.80
N LEU A 275 22.93 36.97 10.86
CA LEU A 275 24.08 36.56 11.66
C LEU A 275 25.35 36.53 10.81
N GLY A 276 26.37 37.30 11.21
CA GLY A 276 27.69 37.30 10.58
C GLY A 276 28.62 36.19 11.07
N VAL A 277 29.66 35.87 10.30
CA VAL A 277 30.74 34.93 10.68
C VAL A 277 31.40 35.33 12.02
N ASN A 278 31.42 36.63 12.32
CA ASN A 278 31.90 37.22 13.56
C ASN A 278 30.94 37.04 14.76
N ARG A 279 29.91 36.18 14.68
CA ARG A 279 28.92 35.90 15.75
C ARG A 279 28.06 37.09 16.17
N ARG A 280 27.97 38.10 15.30
CA ARG A 280 27.15 39.29 15.55
C ARG A 280 25.84 39.23 14.80
N ILE A 281 24.76 39.46 15.54
CA ILE A 281 23.42 39.60 14.99
C ILE A 281 23.20 41.06 14.63
N ARG A 282 22.81 41.29 13.38
CA ARG A 282 22.35 42.59 12.89
C ARG A 282 20.86 42.51 12.56
N VAL A 283 20.12 43.54 12.94
CA VAL A 283 18.67 43.61 12.74
C VAL A 283 18.32 44.87 11.97
N TRP A 284 17.46 44.74 10.96
CA TRP A 284 16.93 45.84 10.16
C TRP A 284 15.41 45.81 10.16
N ASN A 285 14.80 46.98 9.94
CA ASN A 285 13.40 47.07 9.52
C ASN A 285 13.32 46.79 8.02
N ILE A 286 12.56 45.78 7.60
CA ILE A 286 12.43 45.38 6.19
C ILE A 286 11.75 46.45 5.35
N ILE A 287 10.79 47.16 5.92
CA ILE A 287 9.95 48.13 5.24
C ILE A 287 10.76 49.40 4.98
N THR A 288 11.34 49.99 6.03
CA THR A 288 12.11 51.24 5.91
C THR A 288 13.53 51.01 5.40
N GLY A 289 14.07 49.80 5.55
CA GLY A 289 15.48 49.49 5.28
C GLY A 289 16.43 50.01 6.35
N GLU A 290 15.90 50.62 7.42
CA GLU A 290 16.70 51.21 8.49
C GLU A 290 17.33 50.14 9.39
N PHE A 291 18.58 50.40 9.77
CA PHE A 291 19.31 49.59 10.73
C PHE A 291 18.78 49.81 12.14
N ILE A 292 18.47 48.73 12.85
CA ILE A 292 17.94 48.77 14.22
C ILE A 292 19.06 48.59 15.24
N LEU A 293 19.80 47.48 15.17
CA LEU A 293 20.85 47.16 16.14
C LEU A 293 21.87 46.14 15.63
N GLU A 294 23.03 46.10 16.30
CA GLU A 294 24.01 45.03 16.24
C GLU A 294 24.36 44.58 17.66
N THR A 295 24.19 43.28 17.94
CA THR A 295 24.48 42.67 19.24
C THR A 295 25.42 41.48 19.07
N ASP A 296 26.37 41.35 19.99
CA ASP A 296 27.27 40.19 20.07
C ASP A 296 26.57 39.04 20.81
N LEU A 297 26.67 37.82 20.28
CA LEU A 297 26.03 36.64 20.90
C LEU A 297 26.70 36.23 22.22
N ASP A 298 28.01 36.51 22.38
CA ASP A 298 28.77 36.28 23.61
C ASP A 298 28.91 37.60 24.39
N SER A 299 28.02 37.86 25.34
CA SER A 299 28.12 39.02 26.25
C SER A 299 28.79 38.70 27.59
N GLN A 300 29.30 37.48 27.79
CA GLN A 300 30.07 37.11 28.99
C GLN A 300 31.55 37.37 28.76
N ASP A 301 32.17 38.12 29.69
CA ASP A 301 33.57 38.59 29.71
C ASP A 301 34.60 37.48 29.46
N SER A 302 34.76 37.09 28.19
CA SER A 302 35.84 36.24 27.71
C SER A 302 36.92 37.14 27.11
N SER A 303 38.16 36.92 27.52
CA SER A 303 39.32 37.72 27.11
C SER A 303 39.41 37.84 25.58
N ALA A 304 39.94 38.97 25.11
CA ALA A 304 39.94 39.35 23.69
C ALA A 304 40.60 38.33 22.73
N ASP A 305 41.37 37.36 23.23
CA ASP A 305 42.08 36.33 22.47
C ASP A 305 41.26 35.07 22.13
N SER A 306 40.03 34.92 22.66
CA SER A 306 39.19 33.73 22.45
C SER A 306 37.88 33.98 21.70
N ARG A 307 37.77 35.04 20.89
CA ARG A 307 36.61 35.22 19.99
C ARG A 307 36.66 34.23 18.83
N ALA A 308 36.20 33.01 19.06
CA ALA A 308 36.01 32.02 18.02
C ALA A 308 35.01 32.55 16.97
N MET A 309 35.37 32.45 15.69
CA MET A 309 34.48 32.75 14.57
C MET A 309 33.54 31.57 14.33
N LEU A 310 32.37 31.80 13.75
CA LEU A 310 31.56 30.68 13.23
C LEU A 310 32.31 29.99 12.09
N LEU A 311 31.96 28.72 11.87
CA LEU A 311 32.34 28.05 10.63
C LEU A 311 31.81 28.88 9.45
N PRO A 312 32.64 29.18 8.44
CA PRO A 312 32.25 30.01 7.30
C PRO A 312 31.46 29.18 6.29
N ASP A 313 30.34 28.63 6.76
CA ASP A 313 29.39 27.81 6.02
C ASP A 313 27.97 28.28 6.36
N VAL A 314 27.06 28.17 5.39
CA VAL A 314 25.68 28.65 5.54
C VAL A 314 24.90 27.65 6.38
N CYS A 315 24.32 28.11 7.48
CA CYS A 315 23.56 27.28 8.41
C CYS A 315 22.46 28.11 9.09
N SER A 316 21.39 27.43 9.52
CA SER A 316 20.26 28.03 10.21
C SER A 316 20.58 28.26 11.71
N TYR A 317 21.45 29.23 12.00
CA TYR A 317 21.82 29.56 13.38
C TYR A 317 20.81 30.48 14.09
N VAL A 318 19.98 31.19 13.31
CA VAL A 318 18.95 32.11 13.83
C VAL A 318 17.59 31.82 13.21
N ARG A 319 16.54 31.85 14.02
CA ARG A 319 15.15 31.69 13.57
C ARG A 319 14.24 32.70 14.25
N LEU A 320 13.56 33.51 13.46
CA LEU A 320 12.57 34.49 13.91
C LEU A 320 11.15 33.90 13.71
N SER A 321 10.31 33.99 14.74
CA SER A 321 8.88 33.69 14.65
C SER A 321 8.10 34.64 15.53
N GLY A 322 7.31 35.52 14.91
CA GLY A 322 6.66 36.65 15.56
C GLY A 322 7.69 37.56 16.26
N GLU A 323 7.49 37.80 17.55
CA GLU A 323 8.39 38.61 18.38
C GLU A 323 9.57 37.82 18.98
N TYR A 324 9.62 36.50 18.79
CA TYR A 324 10.63 35.66 19.42
C TYR A 324 11.75 35.31 18.43
N LEU A 325 13.00 35.49 18.88
CA LEU A 325 14.19 35.14 18.12
C LEU A 325 14.90 33.99 18.82
N LEU A 326 15.09 32.87 18.14
CA LEU A 326 15.89 31.74 18.62
C LEU A 326 17.29 31.81 18.00
N THR A 327 18.32 31.65 18.83
CA THR A 327 19.72 31.64 18.42
C THR A 327 20.43 30.40 18.96
N TYR A 328 21.28 29.79 18.14
CA TYR A 328 22.24 28.77 18.58
C TYR A 328 23.66 29.32 18.60
N ILE A 329 24.33 29.14 19.73
CA ILE A 329 25.70 29.60 19.96
C ILE A 329 26.57 28.35 20.14
N PRO A 330 27.40 27.99 19.14
CA PRO A 330 28.33 26.87 19.30
C PRO A 330 29.41 27.23 20.32
N SER A 331 29.77 26.28 21.19
CA SER A 331 30.89 26.39 22.13
C SER A 331 32.06 25.51 21.68
N ARG A 332 33.29 25.79 22.14
CA ARG A 332 34.48 24.97 21.79
C ARG A 332 34.55 23.66 22.57
N ASP A 333 34.20 23.71 23.85
CA ASP A 333 34.36 22.59 24.77
C ASP A 333 33.03 21.87 25.07
N GLU A 334 31.90 22.50 24.72
CA GLU A 334 30.55 21.99 24.95
C GLU A 334 29.69 22.01 23.67
N ALA A 335 28.56 21.31 23.70
CA ALA A 335 27.59 21.22 22.60
C ALA A 335 26.99 22.57 22.13
N GLY A 336 27.19 23.66 22.88
CA GLY A 336 26.63 24.98 22.61
C GLY A 336 25.36 25.28 23.41
N ILE A 337 24.79 26.47 23.19
CA ILE A 337 23.63 26.98 23.93
C ILE A 337 22.55 27.45 22.95
N PHE A 338 21.30 27.05 23.19
CA PHE A 338 20.11 27.63 22.58
C PHE A 338 19.56 28.72 23.47
N LYS A 339 19.29 29.89 22.90
CA LYS A 339 18.75 31.04 23.62
C LYS A 339 17.59 31.68 22.86
N VAL A 340 16.50 31.94 23.57
CA VAL A 340 15.33 32.64 23.04
C VAL A 340 15.31 34.09 23.55
N TRP A 341 15.24 35.01 22.61
CA TRP A 341 15.17 36.44 22.83
C TRP A 341 13.78 36.95 22.44
N ARG A 342 13.39 38.12 22.96
CA ARG A 342 12.21 38.85 22.51
C ARG A 342 12.63 40.13 21.79
N LEU A 343 12.11 40.35 20.59
CA LEU A 343 12.25 41.58 19.82
C LEU A 343 11.03 42.46 20.09
N SER A 344 11.23 43.58 20.78
CA SER A 344 10.18 44.57 21.05
C SER A 344 10.69 45.98 20.75
N GLU A 345 9.92 46.76 19.99
CA GLU A 345 10.15 48.19 19.67
C GLU A 345 11.63 48.59 19.48
N GLY A 346 12.36 47.83 18.64
CA GLY A 346 13.76 48.13 18.30
C GLY A 346 14.80 47.71 19.33
N LYS A 347 14.47 46.84 20.30
CA LYS A 347 15.42 46.24 21.25
C LYS A 347 15.32 44.71 21.25
N VAL A 348 16.46 44.05 21.45
CA VAL A 348 16.55 42.62 21.78
C VAL A 348 16.56 42.50 23.29
N GLN A 349 15.48 41.95 23.86
CA GLN A 349 15.35 41.66 25.28
C GLN A 349 15.72 40.20 25.55
N ASP A 350 16.62 39.98 26.52
CA ASP A 350 16.90 38.66 27.08
C ASP A 350 15.74 38.23 27.99
N LEU A 351 15.18 37.05 27.75
CA LEU A 351 14.08 36.47 28.54
C LEU A 351 14.57 35.76 29.81
N GLY A 352 15.88 35.64 30.00
CA GLY A 352 16.48 35.06 31.21
C GLY A 352 16.74 33.56 31.14
N PRO A 353 17.21 32.94 32.24
CA PRO A 353 17.79 31.60 32.26
C PRO A 353 16.77 30.46 32.03
N ASP A 354 15.47 30.74 32.08
CA ASP A 354 14.40 29.76 31.75
C ASP A 354 14.16 29.61 30.25
N PHE A 355 14.72 30.51 29.46
CA PHE A 355 14.70 30.53 28.00
C PHE A 355 16.10 30.29 27.39
N GLU A 356 17.04 29.88 28.24
CA GLU A 356 18.40 29.50 27.88
C GLU A 356 18.63 28.02 28.20
N VAL A 357 19.17 27.28 27.22
CA VAL A 357 19.24 25.82 27.26
C VAL A 357 20.57 25.34 26.73
N GLU A 358 21.26 24.53 27.52
CA GLU A 358 22.44 23.81 27.07
C GLU A 358 22.05 22.75 26.04
N ALA A 359 22.69 22.80 24.88
CA ALA A 359 22.53 21.79 23.85
C ALA A 359 23.01 20.41 24.34
N VAL A 360 22.43 19.35 23.77
CA VAL A 360 22.88 17.98 23.99
C VAL A 360 23.15 17.37 22.62
N THR A 361 24.39 16.93 22.39
CA THR A 361 24.73 16.15 21.21
C THR A 361 24.17 14.73 21.35
N PRO A 362 23.78 14.08 20.24
CA PRO A 362 23.21 12.72 20.29
C PRO A 362 24.14 11.67 20.92
N ASP A 363 25.44 11.74 20.63
CA ASP A 363 26.47 10.90 21.24
C ASP A 363 27.79 11.66 21.44
N SER A 364 28.75 10.98 22.08
CA SER A 364 30.12 11.46 22.27
C SER A 364 31.13 10.84 21.30
N SER A 365 30.70 9.90 20.46
CA SER A 365 31.58 9.17 19.52
C SER A 365 31.84 9.92 18.23
N ALA A 366 30.92 10.78 17.81
CA ALA A 366 31.00 11.51 16.55
C ALA A 366 30.99 13.03 16.76
N VAL A 367 31.47 13.76 15.75
CA VAL A 367 31.35 15.22 15.70
C VAL A 367 29.99 15.57 15.12
N TRP A 368 29.16 16.21 15.93
CA TRP A 368 27.81 16.63 15.56
C TRP A 368 27.78 18.13 15.24
N LEU A 369 27.23 18.46 14.09
CA LEU A 369 27.01 19.83 13.65
C LEU A 369 25.51 20.14 13.64
N LEU A 370 25.16 21.40 13.91
CA LEU A 370 23.79 21.86 13.67
C LEU A 370 23.54 21.89 12.16
N GLY A 371 22.51 21.18 11.70
CA GLY A 371 22.04 21.21 10.32
C GLY A 371 20.96 22.26 10.10
N ASP A 372 19.95 22.29 10.97
CA ASP A 372 18.83 23.25 10.88
C ASP A 372 18.20 23.51 12.25
N LEU A 373 17.47 24.61 12.37
CA LEU A 373 16.88 25.14 13.59
C LEU A 373 15.45 25.63 13.33
N SER A 374 14.51 25.18 14.15
CA SER A 374 13.13 25.65 14.11
C SER A 374 12.59 25.94 15.50
N MET A 375 11.57 26.80 15.55
CA MET A 375 10.88 27.19 16.76
C MET A 375 9.39 27.16 16.52
N ARG A 376 8.66 26.43 17.36
CA ARG A 376 7.20 26.35 17.33
C ARG A 376 6.62 26.97 18.59
N ILE A 377 5.66 27.88 18.43
CA ILE A 377 5.01 28.61 19.52
C ILE A 377 3.54 28.21 19.57
N LEU A 378 3.11 27.55 20.65
CA LEU A 378 1.74 27.04 20.77
C LEU A 378 1.18 27.29 22.17
N ASN A 379 0.08 28.03 22.28
CA ASN A 379 -0.52 28.41 23.57
C ASN A 379 0.51 29.01 24.56
N SER A 380 1.36 29.92 24.07
CA SER A 380 2.48 30.52 24.81
C SER A 380 3.58 29.55 25.25
N ARG A 381 3.58 28.30 24.76
CA ARG A 381 4.67 27.34 24.91
C ARG A 381 5.65 27.50 23.76
N ILE A 382 6.92 27.70 24.07
CA ILE A 382 7.97 27.78 23.05
C ILE A 382 8.66 26.43 23.02
N SER A 383 8.66 25.78 21.87
CA SER A 383 9.41 24.55 21.63
C SER A 383 10.55 24.80 20.65
N VAL A 384 11.75 24.46 21.08
CA VAL A 384 13.00 24.56 20.31
C VAL A 384 13.24 23.22 19.63
N TRP A 385 13.50 23.24 18.34
CA TRP A 385 13.79 22.06 17.53
C TRP A 385 15.13 22.23 16.83
N ALA A 386 16.02 21.26 17.01
CA ALA A 386 17.37 21.26 16.44
C ALA A 386 17.61 19.96 15.66
N LEU A 387 18.00 20.09 14.40
CA LEU A 387 18.46 18.99 13.57
C LEU A 387 19.99 18.89 13.69
N TRP A 388 20.49 17.79 14.26
CA TRP A 388 21.91 17.48 14.33
C TRP A 388 22.29 16.59 13.15
N LYS A 389 23.45 16.84 12.55
CA LYS A 389 24.03 16.02 11.49
C LYS A 389 25.47 15.62 11.78
N SER A 390 25.83 14.40 11.40
CA SER A 390 27.20 13.89 11.40
C SER A 390 27.34 13.01 10.16
N ASP A 391 27.98 13.56 9.13
CA ASP A 391 28.01 13.01 7.77
C ASP A 391 26.60 12.63 7.28
N THR A 392 26.33 11.35 7.06
CA THR A 392 25.05 10.82 6.57
C THR A 392 24.03 10.55 7.70
N ASN A 393 24.46 10.62 8.97
CA ASN A 393 23.59 10.43 10.12
C ASN A 393 22.95 11.74 10.55
N SER A 394 21.71 11.68 11.01
CA SER A 394 21.03 12.83 11.60
C SER A 394 20.13 12.43 12.75
N VAL A 395 19.94 13.36 13.69
CA VAL A 395 19.03 13.20 14.82
C VAL A 395 18.34 14.54 15.08
N VAL A 396 17.04 14.51 15.34
CA VAL A 396 16.26 15.70 15.71
C VAL A 396 16.04 15.72 17.21
N HIS A 397 16.42 16.82 17.85
CA HIS A 397 16.18 17.11 19.25
C HIS A 397 15.10 18.17 19.40
N SER A 398 14.18 17.99 20.34
CA SER A 398 13.16 18.99 20.68
C SER A 398 13.09 19.22 22.19
N MET A 399 12.89 20.46 22.63
CA MET A 399 12.65 20.79 24.03
C MET A 399 11.68 21.95 24.18
N THR A 400 10.80 21.88 25.18
CA THR A 400 9.93 23.00 25.54
C THR A 400 10.63 23.89 26.57
N VAL A 401 10.62 25.20 26.34
CA VAL A 401 11.27 26.22 27.19
C VAL A 401 10.25 27.18 27.80
N GLY A 402 10.58 27.72 28.98
CA GLY A 402 9.77 28.70 29.71
C GLY A 402 9.59 28.38 31.19
N GLU A 403 9.04 29.33 31.93
CA GLU A 403 8.81 29.22 33.37
C GLU A 403 7.86 28.05 33.71
N GLY A 404 8.29 27.18 34.62
CA GLY A 404 7.50 26.02 35.07
C GLY A 404 7.51 24.81 34.12
N TYR A 405 8.18 24.88 32.96
CA TYR A 405 8.36 23.73 32.08
C TYR A 405 9.55 22.86 32.51
N ARG A 406 9.41 21.54 32.36
CA ARG A 406 10.49 20.58 32.62
C ARG A 406 11.50 20.62 31.47
N ARG A 407 12.79 20.63 31.82
CA ARG A 407 13.91 20.68 30.87
C ARG A 407 14.33 19.27 30.46
N VAL A 408 13.49 18.59 29.65
CA VAL A 408 13.78 17.24 29.12
C VAL A 408 13.93 17.31 27.61
N TRP A 409 15.08 16.86 27.11
CA TRP A 409 15.32 16.75 25.67
C TRP A 409 14.62 15.52 25.11
N PHE A 410 13.78 15.72 24.11
CA PHE A 410 13.22 14.62 23.32
C PHE A 410 14.05 14.42 22.07
N SER A 411 14.37 13.17 21.75
CA SER A 411 15.20 12.80 20.60
C SER A 411 14.44 11.91 19.63
N SER A 412 14.76 12.04 18.33
CA SER A 412 14.35 11.10 17.31
C SER A 412 15.24 9.86 17.32
N SER A 413 14.63 8.69 17.15
CA SER A 413 15.34 7.46 16.86
C SER A 413 15.21 7.17 15.38
N PRO A 414 16.32 6.98 14.64
CA PRO A 414 16.25 6.41 13.30
C PRO A 414 15.63 5.01 13.40
N SER A 415 14.99 4.56 12.33
CA SER A 415 14.64 3.15 12.22
C SER A 415 15.93 2.34 11.94
N PRO A 416 16.33 1.41 12.83
CA PRO A 416 17.42 0.51 12.52
C PRO A 416 16.93 -0.48 11.45
N ARG A 417 17.44 -0.35 10.22
CA ARG A 417 17.31 -1.40 9.20
C ARG A 417 18.03 -2.65 9.70
N THR A 418 17.25 -3.55 10.26
CA THR A 418 17.78 -4.75 10.90
C THR A 418 18.03 -5.78 9.82
N VAL A 419 19.30 -6.13 9.66
CA VAL A 419 19.75 -7.16 8.74
C VAL A 419 19.36 -8.52 9.33
N HIS A 420 18.15 -8.98 9.03
CA HIS A 420 17.77 -10.38 9.25
C HIS A 420 17.34 -10.95 7.89
N MET A 421 18.33 -11.22 7.05
CA MET A 421 18.19 -11.86 5.74
C MET A 421 18.78 -13.27 5.84
N HIS A 422 18.21 -14.13 6.69
CA HIS A 422 18.54 -15.56 6.68
C HIS A 422 17.52 -16.38 5.89
N ASP A 423 16.33 -15.82 5.63
CA ASP A 423 15.31 -16.45 4.78
C ASP A 423 15.32 -15.90 3.36
N GLU A 424 15.68 -16.75 2.40
CA GLU A 424 15.52 -16.52 0.95
C GLU A 424 14.08 -16.12 0.59
N LYS A 425 13.09 -16.72 1.27
CA LYS A 425 11.66 -16.43 1.10
C LYS A 425 11.33 -14.95 1.33
N ASN A 426 12.07 -14.29 2.22
CA ASN A 426 11.85 -12.91 2.63
C ASN A 426 12.80 -11.91 1.92
N PHE A 427 13.70 -12.38 1.05
CA PHE A 427 14.64 -11.49 0.35
C PHE A 427 13.93 -10.41 -0.45
N ILE A 428 13.00 -10.83 -1.29
CA ILE A 428 12.31 -9.93 -2.19
C ILE A 428 11.31 -9.04 -1.43
N THR A 429 10.65 -9.57 -0.40
CA THR A 429 9.76 -8.75 0.45
C THR A 429 10.54 -7.72 1.25
N ASN A 430 11.78 -8.00 1.66
CA ASN A 430 12.63 -7.01 2.32
C ASN A 430 13.17 -5.94 1.37
N ILE A 431 13.37 -6.23 0.08
CA ILE A 431 13.84 -5.23 -0.90
C ILE A 431 12.70 -4.35 -1.42
N PHE A 432 11.53 -4.94 -1.67
CA PHE A 432 10.40 -4.27 -2.34
C PHE A 432 9.21 -3.99 -1.41
N GLY A 433 9.25 -4.46 -0.16
CA GLY A 433 8.18 -4.27 0.82
C GLY A 433 8.19 -2.89 1.49
N ALA A 434 7.46 -2.76 2.60
CA ALA A 434 7.27 -1.47 3.30
C ALA A 434 8.58 -0.81 3.77
N ASP A 435 9.58 -1.62 4.14
CA ASP A 435 10.93 -1.16 4.51
C ASP A 435 11.96 -1.32 3.39
N GLY A 436 11.48 -1.57 2.17
CA GLY A 436 12.29 -1.72 0.98
C GLY A 436 13.00 -0.45 0.53
N PHE A 437 13.79 -0.62 -0.53
CA PHE A 437 14.58 0.44 -1.15
C PHE A 437 13.76 1.18 -2.21
N SER A 438 14.13 2.42 -2.50
CA SER A 438 13.54 3.17 -3.62
C SER A 438 13.80 2.45 -4.95
N SER A 439 12.90 2.61 -5.92
CA SER A 439 13.08 2.03 -7.25
C SER A 439 14.39 2.50 -7.88
N ARG A 440 14.74 3.78 -7.68
CA ARG A 440 16.00 4.39 -8.13
C ARG A 440 17.23 3.70 -7.56
N THR A 441 17.23 3.39 -6.26
CA THR A 441 18.33 2.66 -5.60
C THR A 441 18.50 1.26 -6.19
N ILE A 442 17.39 0.53 -6.40
CA ILE A 442 17.43 -0.84 -6.94
C ILE A 442 17.92 -0.85 -8.39
N ARG A 443 17.40 0.06 -9.23
CA ARG A 443 17.84 0.21 -10.63
C ARG A 443 19.33 0.58 -10.75
N THR A 444 19.86 1.29 -9.76
CA THR A 444 21.30 1.61 -9.70
C THR A 444 22.14 0.44 -9.21
N ALA A 445 21.66 -0.26 -8.17
CA ALA A 445 22.38 -1.38 -7.58
C ALA A 445 22.50 -2.58 -8.54
N LEU A 446 21.50 -2.80 -9.39
CA LEU A 446 21.47 -3.94 -10.31
C LEU A 446 22.66 -4.00 -11.28
N PRO A 447 22.95 -2.97 -12.10
CA PRO A 447 24.11 -3.01 -13.02
C PRO A 447 25.44 -3.08 -12.27
N ILE A 448 25.58 -2.41 -11.12
CA ILE A 448 26.79 -2.51 -10.28
C ILE A 448 27.00 -3.95 -9.79
N TYR A 449 25.91 -4.62 -9.39
CA TYR A 449 25.99 -6.01 -8.97
C TYR A 449 26.30 -6.95 -10.15
N GLU A 450 25.66 -6.75 -11.30
CA GLU A 450 25.92 -7.53 -12.52
C GLU A 450 27.37 -7.40 -13.00
N GLU A 451 27.98 -6.21 -12.91
CA GLU A 451 29.38 -5.99 -13.26
C GLU A 451 30.34 -6.83 -12.41
N HIS A 452 30.04 -7.00 -11.13
CA HIS A 452 30.91 -7.71 -10.18
C HIS A 452 30.61 -9.20 -10.03
N TYR A 453 29.35 -9.62 -10.23
CA TYR A 453 28.87 -10.97 -9.90
C TYR A 453 28.02 -11.61 -11.00
N GLY A 454 27.59 -10.85 -12.01
CA GLY A 454 26.76 -11.34 -13.10
C GLY A 454 27.56 -12.06 -14.20
N SER A 455 26.87 -12.90 -14.96
CA SER A 455 27.38 -13.57 -16.17
C SER A 455 26.73 -13.05 -17.47
N GLY A 456 25.89 -12.02 -17.37
CA GLY A 456 25.13 -11.41 -18.49
C GLY A 456 25.84 -10.24 -19.17
N GLN A 457 25.37 -9.87 -20.37
CA GLN A 457 25.80 -8.64 -21.07
C GLN A 457 25.28 -7.40 -20.33
N GLN A 458 26.11 -6.36 -20.21
CA GLN A 458 25.70 -5.05 -19.68
C GLN A 458 24.48 -4.54 -20.44
N GLN A 459 23.39 -4.28 -19.72
CA GLN A 459 22.15 -3.76 -20.31
C GLN A 459 22.21 -2.24 -20.49
N ASP A 460 21.49 -1.74 -21.49
CA ASP A 460 21.29 -0.31 -21.68
C ASP A 460 20.47 0.27 -20.51
N ALA A 461 20.98 1.33 -19.87
CA ALA A 461 20.34 1.98 -18.73
C ALA A 461 18.88 2.43 -19.02
N MET A 462 18.59 2.76 -20.29
CA MET A 462 17.27 3.19 -20.74
C MET A 462 16.24 2.04 -20.77
N GLU A 463 16.65 0.79 -20.98
CA GLU A 463 15.74 -0.35 -20.89
C GLU A 463 15.35 -0.64 -19.43
N LEU A 464 16.30 -0.47 -18.50
CA LEU A 464 16.09 -0.70 -17.07
C LEU A 464 15.13 0.32 -16.44
N ASP A 465 15.21 1.58 -16.87
CA ASP A 465 14.32 2.65 -16.40
C ASP A 465 12.86 2.44 -16.83
N ASN A 466 12.63 1.78 -17.97
CA ASN A 466 11.30 1.49 -18.49
C ASN A 466 10.63 0.26 -17.88
N LEU A 467 11.34 -0.52 -17.05
CA LEU A 467 10.76 -1.71 -16.40
C LEU A 467 9.73 -1.33 -15.34
N THR A 468 8.58 -2.02 -15.37
CA THR A 468 7.60 -1.99 -14.28
C THR A 468 8.17 -2.64 -13.01
N MET A 469 7.62 -2.29 -11.84
CA MET A 469 8.09 -2.82 -10.56
C MET A 469 8.02 -4.35 -10.45
N SER A 470 7.02 -5.01 -11.08
CA SER A 470 6.93 -6.47 -11.14
C SER A 470 8.07 -7.08 -11.94
N ASN A 471 8.40 -6.47 -13.07
CA ASN A 471 9.45 -6.95 -13.95
C ASN A 471 10.82 -6.71 -13.32
N LEU A 472 10.99 -5.57 -12.61
CA LEU A 472 12.18 -5.31 -11.81
C LEU A 472 12.35 -6.35 -10.68
N ARG A 473 11.25 -6.74 -10.01
CA ARG A 473 11.25 -7.80 -8.99
C ARG A 473 11.75 -9.13 -9.56
N GLN A 474 11.18 -9.55 -10.70
CA GLN A 474 11.58 -10.77 -11.39
C GLN A 474 13.04 -10.71 -11.85
N LYS A 475 13.47 -9.55 -12.36
CA LYS A 475 14.84 -9.33 -12.83
C LYS A 475 15.86 -9.44 -11.70
N VAL A 476 15.60 -8.81 -10.55
CA VAL A 476 16.47 -8.94 -9.36
C VAL A 476 16.57 -10.42 -8.92
N SER A 477 15.46 -11.16 -8.91
CA SER A 477 15.47 -12.60 -8.59
C SER A 477 16.29 -13.41 -9.60
N GLU A 478 16.16 -13.11 -10.90
CA GLU A 478 16.91 -13.78 -11.96
C GLU A 478 18.42 -13.52 -11.84
N VAL A 479 18.82 -12.25 -11.67
CA VAL A 479 20.22 -11.84 -11.61
C VAL A 479 20.92 -12.43 -10.38
N VAL A 480 20.33 -12.26 -9.20
CA VAL A 480 20.91 -12.81 -7.95
C VAL A 480 20.92 -14.34 -7.98
N GLY A 481 19.88 -14.96 -8.52
CA GLY A 481 19.81 -16.42 -8.69
C GLY A 481 20.85 -16.96 -9.67
N SER A 482 21.13 -16.25 -10.76
CA SER A 482 22.12 -16.65 -11.77
C SER A 482 23.56 -16.66 -11.25
N ALA A 483 23.83 -15.94 -10.15
CA ALA A 483 25.14 -15.87 -9.51
C ALA A 483 25.48 -17.11 -8.66
N VAL A 484 24.54 -18.06 -8.50
CA VAL A 484 24.70 -19.27 -7.69
C VAL A 484 24.52 -20.50 -8.56
N THR A 485 25.43 -21.46 -8.44
CA THR A 485 25.38 -22.74 -9.17
C THR A 485 25.14 -23.90 -8.20
N LEU A 486 24.21 -24.80 -8.52
CA LEU A 486 23.97 -26.01 -7.74
C LEU A 486 25.09 -27.03 -7.97
N GLU A 487 25.91 -27.27 -6.95
CA GLU A 487 26.96 -28.28 -7.00
C GLU A 487 26.41 -29.69 -6.80
N MET A 488 27.02 -30.66 -7.51
CA MET A 488 26.70 -32.08 -7.37
C MET A 488 27.75 -32.76 -6.49
N THR A 489 27.34 -33.24 -5.32
CA THR A 489 28.18 -34.05 -4.43
C THR A 489 28.04 -35.53 -4.73
N ALA A 490 28.91 -36.35 -4.14
CA ALA A 490 28.86 -37.81 -4.28
C ALA A 490 27.53 -38.44 -3.77
N GLN A 491 26.74 -37.72 -2.97
CA GLN A 491 25.43 -38.16 -2.46
C GLN A 491 24.23 -37.53 -3.19
N GLY A 492 24.46 -36.69 -4.20
CA GLY A 492 23.43 -35.95 -4.93
C GLY A 492 23.64 -34.43 -4.91
N PRO A 493 22.66 -33.65 -5.39
CA PRO A 493 22.71 -32.19 -5.36
C PRO A 493 22.82 -31.66 -3.92
N ASP A 494 23.78 -30.78 -3.67
CA ASP A 494 23.93 -30.13 -2.36
C ASP A 494 22.99 -28.92 -2.24
N PHE A 495 21.75 -29.21 -1.82
CA PHE A 495 20.74 -28.17 -1.58
C PHE A 495 21.08 -27.25 -0.40
N ASN A 496 21.89 -27.71 0.56
CA ASN A 496 22.24 -26.92 1.74
C ASN A 496 23.35 -25.92 1.41
N GLY A 497 24.37 -26.35 0.67
CA GLY A 497 25.40 -25.46 0.11
C GLY A 497 24.78 -24.40 -0.80
N TYR A 498 23.92 -24.80 -1.73
CA TYR A 498 23.19 -23.89 -2.61
C TYR A 498 22.42 -22.80 -1.83
N ARG A 499 21.71 -23.18 -0.77
CA ARG A 499 20.96 -22.23 0.07
C ARG A 499 21.86 -21.24 0.82
N SER A 500 23.00 -21.72 1.31
CA SER A 500 23.97 -20.87 1.99
C SER A 500 24.60 -19.84 1.03
N ASP A 501 24.92 -20.27 -0.19
CA ASP A 501 25.48 -19.42 -1.23
C ASP A 501 24.46 -18.38 -1.71
N LEU A 502 23.20 -18.80 -1.91
CA LEU A 502 22.10 -17.91 -2.28
C LEU A 502 21.81 -16.87 -1.19
N SER A 503 21.75 -17.27 0.08
CA SER A 503 21.64 -16.34 1.21
C SER A 503 22.78 -15.31 1.20
N THR A 504 24.01 -15.76 0.91
CA THR A 504 25.19 -14.87 0.83
C THR A 504 25.07 -13.85 -0.31
N GLN A 505 24.63 -14.28 -1.50
CA GLN A 505 24.44 -13.38 -2.64
C GLN A 505 23.31 -12.38 -2.41
N CYS A 506 22.18 -12.83 -1.87
CA CYS A 506 21.08 -11.97 -1.42
C CYS A 506 21.57 -10.90 -0.44
N MET A 507 22.39 -11.30 0.55
CA MET A 507 22.94 -10.41 1.55
C MET A 507 23.91 -9.37 0.96
N ARG A 508 24.69 -9.73 -0.08
CA ARG A 508 25.57 -8.80 -0.81
C ARG A 508 24.76 -7.74 -1.56
N PHE A 509 23.75 -8.15 -2.32
CA PHE A 509 22.89 -7.22 -3.04
C PHE A 509 22.17 -6.27 -2.07
N TYR A 510 21.64 -6.80 -0.97
CA TYR A 510 21.01 -5.98 0.08
C TYR A 510 21.98 -4.95 0.68
N ARG A 511 23.23 -5.32 0.96
CA ARG A 511 24.26 -4.38 1.48
C ARG A 511 24.58 -3.28 0.47
N LEU A 512 24.69 -3.62 -0.82
CA LEU A 512 24.92 -2.63 -1.87
C LEU A 512 23.80 -1.59 -1.89
N CYS A 513 22.54 -2.02 -1.84
CA CYS A 513 21.39 -1.11 -1.74
C CYS A 513 21.45 -0.25 -0.47
N CYS A 514 21.85 -0.82 0.68
CA CYS A 514 22.04 -0.06 1.93
C CYS A 514 23.10 1.03 1.82
N GLU A 515 24.26 0.75 1.21
CA GLU A 515 25.32 1.75 1.07
C GLU A 515 24.93 2.87 0.10
N LEU A 516 24.29 2.55 -1.04
CA LEU A 516 23.78 3.56 -1.98
C LEU A 516 22.73 4.47 -1.33
N GLU A 517 21.85 3.92 -0.49
CA GLU A 517 20.82 4.72 0.16
C GLU A 517 21.37 5.53 1.34
N LYS A 518 22.40 5.03 2.03
CA LYS A 518 23.11 5.77 3.07
C LYS A 518 23.76 7.04 2.51
N GLN A 519 24.27 7.01 1.28
CA GLN A 519 24.73 8.23 0.61
C GLN A 519 23.59 9.25 0.42
N GLY A 520 22.36 8.76 0.24
CA GLY A 520 21.13 9.54 0.14
C GLY A 520 20.47 9.96 1.45
N SER A 521 21.06 9.61 2.61
CA SER A 521 20.45 9.83 3.94
C SER A 521 20.90 11.12 4.63
N GLU A 522 21.81 11.88 4.03
CA GLU A 522 22.24 13.19 4.54
C GLU A 522 21.03 14.11 4.73
N ALA A 523 20.94 14.76 5.89
CA ALA A 523 19.85 15.68 6.21
C ALA A 523 20.17 17.10 5.73
N LEU A 524 19.24 17.67 4.95
CA LEU A 524 19.40 18.96 4.29
C LEU A 524 18.68 20.09 5.04
N ALA A 525 17.44 19.86 5.46
CA ALA A 525 16.60 20.84 6.14
C ALA A 525 15.52 20.16 7.00
N MET A 526 14.96 20.90 7.95
CA MET A 526 13.85 20.46 8.79
C MET A 526 12.70 21.47 8.74
N TYR A 527 11.50 20.95 8.59
CA TYR A 527 10.27 21.71 8.68
C TYR A 527 9.44 21.23 9.86
N VAL A 528 9.01 22.16 10.70
CA VAL A 528 8.20 21.91 11.88
C VAL A 528 6.92 22.70 11.69
N ASP A 529 5.78 22.01 11.59
CA ASP A 529 4.52 22.69 11.34
C ASP A 529 4.04 23.45 12.59
N ASP A 530 3.58 24.69 12.42
CA ASP A 530 3.07 25.52 13.51
C ASP A 530 1.58 25.26 13.82
N ASP A 531 0.85 24.55 12.95
CA ASP A 531 -0.57 24.27 13.17
C ASP A 531 -0.79 23.21 14.28
N PRO A 532 -1.65 23.49 15.29
CA PRO A 532 -1.94 22.57 16.39
C PRO A 532 -2.56 21.23 15.97
N SER A 533 -3.24 21.21 14.83
CA SER A 533 -4.02 20.05 14.36
C SER A 533 -3.22 19.04 13.56
N ASP A 534 -2.13 19.46 12.90
CA ASP A 534 -1.36 18.60 12.00
C ASP A 534 0.04 18.27 12.53
N GLY A 535 0.65 19.17 13.35
CA GLY A 535 1.80 18.90 14.22
C GLY A 535 3.05 18.29 13.57
N SER A 536 3.05 18.12 12.25
CA SER A 536 3.97 17.27 11.53
C SER A 536 5.37 17.87 11.51
N VAL A 537 6.38 16.99 11.58
CA VAL A 537 7.77 17.39 11.44
C VAL A 537 8.36 16.58 10.30
N ILE A 538 8.87 17.27 9.28
CA ILE A 538 9.43 16.68 8.07
C ILE A 538 10.91 17.05 8.03
N VAL A 539 11.77 16.06 7.82
CA VAL A 539 13.19 16.26 7.55
C VAL A 539 13.43 15.90 6.09
N VAL A 540 13.97 16.86 5.35
CA VAL A 540 14.35 16.68 3.95
C VAL A 540 15.72 16.02 3.92
N LYS A 541 15.80 14.80 3.38
CA LYS A 541 17.07 14.13 3.10
C LYS A 541 17.48 14.39 1.64
N SER A 542 18.71 14.04 1.31
CA SER A 542 19.22 14.23 -0.05
C SER A 542 18.45 13.39 -1.09
N SER A 543 18.16 12.12 -0.81
CA SER A 543 17.46 11.25 -1.76
C SER A 543 15.98 11.00 -1.46
N TYR A 544 15.52 11.23 -0.23
CA TYR A 544 14.13 10.98 0.20
C TYR A 544 13.68 11.95 1.30
N LEU A 545 12.48 11.77 1.84
CA LEU A 545 11.96 12.55 2.97
C LEU A 545 11.76 11.65 4.18
N THR A 546 11.97 12.18 5.38
CA THR A 546 11.54 11.50 6.61
C THR A 546 10.51 12.34 7.33
N ALA A 547 9.48 11.69 7.86
CA ALA A 547 8.53 12.32 8.77
C ALA A 547 8.78 11.80 10.18
N LEU A 548 8.80 12.71 11.16
CA LEU A 548 8.83 12.33 12.56
C LEU A 548 7.40 12.11 13.04
N ARG A 549 7.18 10.93 13.59
CA ARG A 549 5.95 10.59 14.31
C ARG A 549 6.26 10.39 15.78
N ASN A 550 5.24 10.55 16.62
CA ASN A 550 5.34 10.09 18.01
C ASN A 550 5.53 8.56 18.03
N SER A 551 6.40 8.09 18.92
CA SER A 551 6.49 6.68 19.26
C SER A 551 5.18 6.23 19.91
N THR A 552 4.71 5.05 19.53
CA THR A 552 3.63 4.36 20.25
C THR A 552 4.09 4.00 21.67
N SER A 553 3.15 3.68 22.57
CA SER A 553 3.46 3.38 23.98
C SER A 553 4.54 2.29 24.11
N ILE A 554 4.42 1.20 23.34
CA ILE A 554 5.40 0.10 23.37
C ILE A 554 6.76 0.51 22.78
N GLU A 555 6.78 1.29 21.70
CA GLU A 555 8.04 1.78 21.12
C GLU A 555 8.76 2.72 22.09
N LEU A 556 8.01 3.58 22.78
CA LEU A 556 8.53 4.50 23.77
C LEU A 556 9.15 3.74 24.95
N LEU A 557 8.47 2.72 25.48
CA LEU A 557 9.00 1.86 26.53
C LEU A 557 10.24 1.08 26.06
N TYR A 558 10.19 0.48 24.86
CA TYR A 558 11.28 -0.33 24.31
C TYR A 558 12.54 0.47 24.00
N LEU A 559 12.40 1.68 23.42
CA LEU A 559 13.53 2.53 23.04
C LEU A 559 14.26 3.14 24.24
N ASN A 560 13.56 3.27 25.38
CA ASN A 560 14.06 3.87 26.62
C ASN A 560 14.24 2.83 27.75
N ARG A 561 14.21 1.53 27.43
CA ARG A 561 14.49 0.43 28.37
C ARG A 561 15.81 0.65 29.11
N SER A 562 15.86 0.30 30.39
CA SER A 562 17.01 0.52 31.24
C SER A 562 16.89 -0.28 32.53
N SER A 563 17.96 -0.95 32.94
CA SER A 563 18.06 -1.67 34.21
C SER A 563 17.90 -0.77 35.44
N ARG A 564 18.30 0.50 35.35
CA ARG A 564 18.17 1.51 36.42
C ARG A 564 17.66 2.85 35.88
N PRO A 565 16.36 2.95 35.53
CA PRO A 565 15.83 4.15 34.91
C PRO A 565 15.87 5.34 35.88
N SER A 566 16.15 6.54 35.38
CA SER A 566 16.16 7.75 36.20
C SER A 566 14.73 8.15 36.59
N LYS A 567 14.55 8.80 37.74
CA LYS A 567 13.23 9.30 38.17
C LYS A 567 12.58 10.24 37.14
N GLU A 568 13.39 11.03 36.46
CA GLU A 568 12.94 11.92 35.39
C GLU A 568 12.40 11.14 34.19
N LEU A 569 13.13 10.09 33.77
CA LEU A 569 12.71 9.22 32.67
C LEU A 569 11.38 8.52 32.99
N VAL A 570 11.29 7.88 34.16
CA VAL A 570 10.07 7.14 34.56
C VAL A 570 8.86 8.08 34.62
N ASN A 571 9.02 9.27 35.20
CA ASN A 571 7.94 10.26 35.28
C ASN A 571 7.44 10.70 33.90
N GLU A 572 8.34 10.95 32.95
CA GLU A 572 7.94 11.35 31.60
C GLU A 572 7.30 10.19 30.82
N VAL A 573 7.86 8.99 30.92
CA VAL A 573 7.29 7.77 30.31
C VAL A 573 5.88 7.54 30.86
N SER A 574 5.69 7.57 32.18
CA SER A 574 4.39 7.42 32.85
C SER A 574 3.34 8.40 32.32
N ILE A 575 3.70 9.69 32.14
CA ILE A 575 2.78 10.71 31.60
C ILE A 575 2.42 10.40 30.14
N LEU A 576 3.40 10.00 29.32
CA LEU A 576 3.20 9.78 27.88
C LEU A 576 2.43 8.49 27.58
N THR A 577 2.61 7.45 28.40
CA THR A 577 1.91 6.16 28.25
C THR A 577 0.63 6.06 29.07
N ASN A 578 0.39 7.00 29.99
CA ASN A 578 -0.70 6.98 30.96
C ASN A 578 -0.67 5.74 31.88
N HIS A 579 0.54 5.30 32.27
CA HIS A 579 0.75 4.25 33.27
C HIS A 579 1.07 4.86 34.63
N GLU A 580 0.80 4.13 35.70
CA GLU A 580 1.31 4.48 37.03
C GLU A 580 2.85 4.45 37.05
N ILE A 581 3.46 5.30 37.89
CA ILE A 581 4.92 5.49 37.94
C ILE A 581 5.64 4.18 38.27
N GLU A 582 5.11 3.40 39.21
CA GLU A 582 5.71 2.12 39.64
C GLU A 582 5.62 1.07 38.52
N THR A 583 4.48 0.98 37.84
CA THR A 583 4.29 0.08 36.70
C THR A 583 5.21 0.43 35.53
N ALA A 584 5.39 1.72 35.24
CA ALA A 584 6.30 2.19 34.19
C ALA A 584 7.76 1.83 34.51
N ASP A 585 8.21 1.97 35.76
CA ASP A 585 9.55 1.54 36.21
C ASP A 585 9.73 0.04 36.01
N SER A 586 8.77 -0.78 36.47
CA SER A 586 8.81 -2.24 36.34
C SER A 586 8.85 -2.70 34.88
N ILE A 587 8.06 -2.09 33.99
CA ILE A 587 8.06 -2.44 32.55
C ILE A 587 9.41 -2.08 31.91
N LEU A 588 9.99 -0.92 32.21
CA LEU A 588 11.28 -0.50 31.64
C LEU A 588 12.42 -1.45 32.03
N ARG A 589 12.40 -1.95 33.27
CA ARG A 589 13.37 -2.95 33.76
C ARG A 589 13.13 -4.32 33.14
N LEU A 590 11.87 -4.76 33.07
CA LEU A 590 11.49 -6.03 32.44
C LEU A 590 11.97 -6.08 30.99
N LEU A 591 11.72 -5.03 30.20
CA LEU A 591 12.14 -4.96 28.80
C LEU A 591 13.67 -4.96 28.63
N ASP A 592 14.41 -4.44 29.60
CA ASP A 592 15.87 -4.49 29.58
C ASP A 592 16.39 -5.91 29.86
N ILE A 593 15.83 -6.58 30.87
CA ILE A 593 16.15 -7.98 31.21
C ILE A 593 15.85 -8.91 30.03
N LEU A 594 14.67 -8.77 29.42
CA LEU A 594 14.26 -9.52 28.24
C LEU A 594 15.22 -9.28 27.06
N TYR A 595 15.63 -8.02 26.85
CA TYR A 595 16.58 -7.66 25.81
C TYR A 595 17.96 -8.27 26.04
N GLU A 596 18.53 -8.14 27.24
CA GLU A 596 19.83 -8.71 27.61
C GLU A 596 19.83 -10.23 27.47
N PHE A 597 18.74 -10.88 27.89
CA PHE A 597 18.60 -12.32 27.74
C PHE A 597 18.59 -12.74 26.27
N ARG A 598 17.83 -12.08 25.40
CA ARG A 598 17.88 -12.38 23.96
C ARG A 598 19.29 -12.19 23.40
N GLN A 599 20.00 -11.13 23.76
CA GLN A 599 21.38 -10.91 23.29
C GLN A 599 22.36 -11.99 23.75
N SER A 600 22.06 -12.69 24.84
CA SER A 600 22.87 -13.83 25.30
C SER A 600 22.70 -15.10 24.44
N LEU A 601 21.60 -15.20 23.67
CA LEU A 601 21.33 -16.32 22.77
C LEU A 601 22.05 -16.14 21.43
N SER A 602 22.52 -17.24 20.84
CA SER A 602 23.14 -17.20 19.50
C SER A 602 22.12 -16.76 18.44
N HIS A 603 22.59 -16.07 17.40
CA HIS A 603 21.70 -15.56 16.34
C HIS A 603 20.98 -16.68 15.57
N ASN A 604 21.66 -17.81 15.35
CA ASN A 604 21.06 -18.99 14.74
C ASN A 604 19.92 -19.56 15.60
N LEU A 605 20.12 -19.66 16.91
CA LEU A 605 19.08 -20.15 17.82
C LEU A 605 17.87 -19.21 17.85
N GLN A 606 18.10 -17.90 17.84
CA GLN A 606 17.01 -16.92 17.76
C GLN A 606 16.19 -17.12 16.48
N HIS A 607 16.84 -17.36 15.35
CA HIS A 607 16.18 -17.61 14.07
C HIS A 607 15.39 -18.92 14.07
N GLU A 608 15.99 -20.02 14.53
CA GLU A 608 15.34 -21.33 14.62
C GLU A 608 14.14 -21.28 15.56
N LEU A 609 14.28 -20.67 16.75
CA LEU A 609 13.17 -20.54 17.71
C LEU A 609 12.03 -19.68 17.15
N PHE A 610 12.36 -18.62 16.41
CA PHE A 610 11.37 -17.77 15.77
C PHE A 610 10.58 -18.54 14.70
N GLY A 611 11.28 -19.28 13.84
CA GLY A 611 10.65 -20.15 12.84
C GLY A 611 9.80 -21.24 13.49
N ALA A 612 10.30 -21.86 14.55
CA ALA A 612 9.57 -22.89 15.30
C ALA A 612 8.28 -22.35 15.94
N LEU A 613 8.31 -21.14 16.50
CA LEU A 613 7.11 -20.47 17.03
C LEU A 613 6.11 -20.13 15.92
N GLU A 614 6.57 -19.69 14.74
CA GLU A 614 5.68 -19.46 13.59
C GLU A 614 5.04 -20.76 13.08
N GLU A 615 5.83 -21.83 12.97
CA GLU A 615 5.36 -23.16 12.56
C GLU A 615 4.35 -23.73 13.57
N ASP A 616 4.65 -23.64 14.87
CA ASP A 616 3.83 -24.20 15.94
C ASP A 616 2.38 -23.68 15.90
N PHE A 617 2.15 -22.39 15.58
CA PHE A 617 0.79 -21.84 15.48
C PHE A 617 0.11 -22.06 14.12
N SER A 618 0.88 -22.35 13.08
CA SER A 618 0.36 -22.68 11.74
C SER A 618 -0.10 -24.14 11.62
N ALA A 619 0.57 -25.06 12.34
CA ALA A 619 0.27 -26.49 12.31
C ALA A 619 -1.07 -26.82 12.98
N THR A 620 -1.80 -27.83 12.48
CA THR A 620 -3.02 -28.36 13.13
C THR A 620 -2.69 -28.90 14.54
N ASN A 621 -3.27 -28.33 15.60
CA ASN A 621 -2.98 -28.78 16.99
C ASN A 621 -3.56 -30.18 17.21
N SER A 622 -2.73 -31.19 17.11
CA SER A 622 -2.99 -32.52 17.67
C SER A 622 -2.63 -32.58 19.16
N PHE A 623 -1.80 -31.66 19.66
CA PHE A 623 -1.22 -31.67 21.01
C PHE A 623 -1.81 -30.56 21.90
N MET A 624 -1.83 -30.82 23.22
CA MET A 624 -2.22 -29.83 24.22
C MET A 624 -1.18 -28.72 24.32
N THR A 625 -1.56 -27.51 24.76
CA THR A 625 -0.64 -26.35 24.86
C THR A 625 0.62 -26.67 25.66
N LEU A 626 0.47 -27.36 26.80
CA LEU A 626 1.60 -27.76 27.65
C LEU A 626 2.59 -28.71 26.94
N GLU A 627 2.09 -29.66 26.14
CA GLU A 627 2.95 -30.60 25.40
C GLU A 627 3.76 -29.89 24.30
N ARG A 628 3.19 -28.85 23.70
CA ARG A 628 3.85 -28.00 22.70
C ARG A 628 4.95 -27.17 23.35
N GLU A 629 4.67 -26.57 24.52
CA GLU A 629 5.64 -25.81 25.30
C GLU A 629 6.87 -26.67 25.63
N VAL A 630 6.65 -27.87 26.16
CA VAL A 630 7.74 -28.82 26.50
C VAL A 630 8.52 -29.24 25.26
N ASN A 631 7.86 -29.56 24.15
CA ASN A 631 8.54 -29.99 22.92
C ASN A 631 9.44 -28.88 22.34
N LEU A 632 8.95 -27.63 22.32
CA LEU A 632 9.73 -26.48 21.86
C LEU A 632 10.95 -26.24 22.77
N TYR A 633 10.76 -26.33 24.08
CA TYR A 633 11.84 -26.18 25.04
C TYR A 633 12.91 -27.28 24.88
N GLU A 634 12.53 -28.55 24.84
CA GLU A 634 13.46 -29.68 24.74
C GLU A 634 14.23 -29.67 23.41
N THR A 635 13.57 -29.30 22.32
CA THR A 635 14.17 -29.33 20.98
C THR A 635 15.18 -28.20 20.76
N PHE A 636 14.84 -26.97 21.16
CA PHE A 636 15.63 -25.79 20.79
C PHE A 636 16.43 -25.22 21.96
N ILE A 637 15.82 -25.13 23.14
CA ILE A 637 16.35 -24.30 24.22
C ILE A 637 17.21 -25.10 25.21
N ALA A 638 16.82 -26.32 25.56
CA ALA A 638 17.47 -27.15 26.59
C ALA A 638 18.97 -27.39 26.33
N ALA A 639 19.37 -27.56 25.06
CA ALA A 639 20.76 -27.86 24.70
C ALA A 639 21.70 -26.63 24.74
N HIS A 640 21.16 -25.42 24.75
CA HIS A 640 21.92 -24.18 24.55
C HIS A 640 22.01 -23.30 25.79
N LEU A 641 21.39 -23.71 26.89
CA LEU A 641 21.32 -22.93 28.11
C LEU A 641 22.44 -23.28 29.10
N THR A 642 23.16 -22.27 29.58
CA THR A 642 24.10 -22.45 30.69
C THR A 642 23.39 -22.18 32.02
N GLU A 643 23.70 -22.97 33.06
CA GLU A 643 23.16 -22.76 34.42
C GLU A 643 23.44 -21.33 34.93
N SER A 644 24.56 -20.72 34.51
CA SER A 644 24.91 -19.35 34.88
C SER A 644 23.99 -18.28 34.26
N SER A 645 23.60 -18.45 33.00
CA SER A 645 22.66 -17.54 32.33
C SER A 645 21.25 -17.66 32.92
N LEU A 646 20.83 -18.89 33.22
CA LEU A 646 19.54 -19.16 33.89
C LEU A 646 19.48 -18.47 35.25
N GLY A 647 20.48 -18.70 36.12
CA GLY A 647 20.49 -18.11 37.46
C GLY A 647 20.47 -16.57 37.46
N THR A 648 21.13 -15.95 36.47
CA THR A 648 21.12 -14.49 36.30
C THR A 648 19.73 -13.98 35.90
N LEU A 649 19.08 -14.64 34.92
CA LEU A 649 17.72 -14.31 34.49
C LEU A 649 16.71 -14.47 35.63
N VAL A 650 16.75 -15.60 36.34
CA VAL A 650 15.85 -15.90 37.46
C VAL A 650 15.97 -14.82 38.55
N THR A 651 17.20 -14.47 38.94
CA THR A 651 17.45 -13.42 39.93
C THR A 651 16.88 -12.08 39.46
N ALA A 652 17.12 -11.71 38.21
CA ALA A 652 16.62 -10.46 37.65
C ALA A 652 15.09 -10.39 37.55
N LEU A 653 14.41 -11.52 37.28
CA LEU A 653 12.95 -11.60 37.25
C LEU A 653 12.34 -11.52 38.65
N TYR A 654 12.97 -12.12 39.67
CA TYR A 654 12.53 -12.00 41.07
C TYR A 654 12.62 -10.56 41.62
N ASP A 655 13.53 -9.75 41.08
CA ASP A 655 13.66 -8.34 41.44
C ASP A 655 12.50 -7.47 40.92
N ILE A 656 11.63 -7.99 40.05
CA ILE A 656 10.45 -7.29 39.54
C ILE A 656 9.24 -7.54 40.45
N PRO A 657 8.63 -6.49 41.04
CA PRO A 657 7.44 -6.66 41.86
C PRO A 657 6.23 -7.03 41.00
N GLU A 658 5.44 -8.01 41.45
CA GLU A 658 4.17 -8.43 40.83
C GLU A 658 4.29 -8.73 39.32
N LEU A 659 5.26 -9.58 38.94
CA LEU A 659 5.57 -9.89 37.54
C LEU A 659 4.34 -10.21 36.67
N ASP A 660 3.37 -10.97 37.18
CA ASP A 660 2.12 -11.28 36.45
C ASP A 660 1.30 -10.04 36.09
N SER A 661 1.18 -9.09 37.03
CA SER A 661 0.49 -7.82 36.83
C SER A 661 1.21 -7.00 35.76
N VAL A 662 2.54 -6.96 35.82
CA VAL A 662 3.39 -6.26 34.84
C VAL A 662 3.26 -6.89 33.44
N LEU A 663 3.22 -8.22 33.34
CA LEU A 663 3.03 -8.93 32.08
C LEU A 663 1.64 -8.66 31.48
N GLN A 664 0.59 -8.60 32.30
CA GLN A 664 -0.76 -8.25 31.86
C GLN A 664 -0.85 -6.79 31.39
N GLU A 665 -0.26 -5.84 32.11
CA GLU A 665 -0.24 -4.43 31.66
C GLU A 665 0.56 -4.27 30.37
N LEU A 666 1.66 -5.01 30.19
CA LEU A 666 2.42 -5.03 28.94
C LEU A 666 1.57 -5.58 27.78
N LEU A 667 0.84 -6.68 28.01
CA LEU A 667 -0.08 -7.26 27.02
C LEU A 667 -1.16 -6.25 26.61
N ASP A 668 -1.77 -5.59 27.58
CA ASP A 668 -2.80 -4.55 27.38
C ASP A 668 -2.25 -3.34 26.63
N THR A 669 -1.02 -2.93 26.94
CA THR A 669 -0.33 -1.83 26.24
C THR A 669 -0.15 -2.15 24.77
N ILE A 670 0.27 -3.38 24.44
CA ILE A 670 0.43 -3.81 23.05
C ILE A 670 -0.93 -3.88 22.36
N ARG A 671 -1.98 -4.42 23.00
CA ARG A 671 -3.33 -4.52 22.42
C ARG A 671 -3.99 -3.16 22.14
N ARG A 672 -3.83 -2.19 23.06
CA ARG A 672 -4.36 -0.82 22.87
C ARG A 672 -3.64 -0.08 21.73
N GLY A 673 -2.36 -0.37 21.48
CA GLY A 673 -1.59 0.12 20.34
C GLY A 673 -1.22 1.61 20.36
N GLY A 674 -1.73 2.42 21.30
CA GLY A 674 -1.44 3.85 21.40
C GLY A 674 -1.81 4.46 22.76
N SER A 675 -1.33 5.68 23.03
CA SER A 675 -1.78 6.44 24.20
C SER A 675 -3.19 6.97 23.91
N GLY A 676 -4.10 6.86 24.88
CA GLY A 676 -5.54 7.12 24.71
C GLY A 676 -5.94 8.58 24.43
N VAL A 677 -5.06 9.41 23.86
CA VAL A 677 -5.40 10.75 23.39
C VAL A 677 -6.05 10.60 22.03
N VAL A 678 -7.39 10.51 22.05
CA VAL A 678 -8.23 10.65 20.85
C VAL A 678 -8.10 12.10 20.38
N GLU A 679 -7.08 12.38 19.57
CA GLU A 679 -7.10 13.58 18.75
C GLU A 679 -8.21 13.39 17.71
N THR A 680 -9.06 14.42 17.59
CA THR A 680 -10.29 14.49 16.79
C THR A 680 -10.23 13.80 15.42
N PRO A 681 -11.35 13.36 14.83
CA PRO A 681 -11.35 12.71 13.51
C PRO A 681 -10.72 13.63 12.46
N LEU A 682 -9.62 13.17 11.90
CA LEU A 682 -8.81 13.92 10.96
C LEU A 682 -9.30 13.66 9.55
N GLY A 683 -9.05 14.63 8.65
CA GLY A 683 -9.43 14.55 7.24
C GLY A 683 -8.86 13.30 6.54
N TYR A 684 -9.33 13.04 5.32
CA TYR A 684 -8.84 11.92 4.51
C TYR A 684 -7.32 11.96 4.36
N LEU A 685 -6.65 10.81 4.42
CA LEU A 685 -5.21 10.73 4.19
C LEU A 685 -4.89 10.95 2.71
N THR A 686 -3.75 11.57 2.43
CA THR A 686 -3.18 11.56 1.07
C THR A 686 -2.44 10.24 0.82
N PRO A 687 -2.02 9.94 -0.41
CA PRO A 687 -1.11 8.81 -0.67
C PRO A 687 0.16 8.88 0.20
N TYR A 688 0.72 10.07 0.39
CA TYR A 688 1.90 10.29 1.24
C TYR A 688 1.60 9.99 2.72
N GLY A 689 0.45 10.43 3.23
CA GLY A 689 -0.02 10.08 4.58
C GLY A 689 -0.27 8.58 4.75
N SER A 690 -0.82 7.91 3.74
CA SER A 690 -1.05 6.46 3.77
C SER A 690 0.26 5.68 3.87
N GLN A 691 1.33 6.11 3.19
CA GLN A 691 2.66 5.52 3.32
C GLN A 691 3.25 5.72 4.71
N LEU A 692 3.12 6.92 5.28
CA LEU A 692 3.60 7.22 6.63
C LEU A 692 2.94 6.33 7.68
N ILE A 693 1.63 6.18 7.60
CA ILE A 693 0.88 5.33 8.52
C ILE A 693 1.21 3.85 8.29
N SER A 694 1.26 3.39 7.03
CA SER A 694 1.66 2.03 6.67
C SER A 694 3.03 1.66 7.26
N LYS A 695 4.05 2.50 7.01
CA LYS A 695 5.40 2.29 7.54
C LYS A 695 5.44 2.39 9.06
N GLY A 696 4.73 3.35 9.66
CA GLY A 696 4.63 3.47 11.11
C GLY A 696 4.04 2.23 11.77
N THR A 697 3.00 1.65 11.16
CA THR A 697 2.36 0.41 11.63
C THR A 697 3.27 -0.81 11.45
N HIS A 698 4.02 -0.87 10.34
CA HIS A 698 5.00 -1.93 10.11
C HIS A 698 6.13 -1.91 11.16
N GLU A 699 6.69 -0.73 11.44
CA GLU A 699 7.72 -0.51 12.48
C GLU A 699 7.21 -0.86 13.89
N PHE A 700 6.00 -0.42 14.23
CA PHE A 700 5.32 -0.81 15.46
C PHE A 700 5.20 -2.34 15.55
N GLY A 701 4.71 -2.99 14.49
CA GLY A 701 4.54 -4.43 14.42
C GLY A 701 5.86 -5.19 14.62
N LYS A 702 6.97 -4.70 14.06
CA LYS A 702 8.31 -5.28 14.26
C LYS A 702 8.78 -5.19 15.71
N ILE A 703 8.63 -4.03 16.34
CA ILE A 703 9.05 -3.83 17.73
C ILE A 703 8.16 -4.64 18.68
N ALA A 704 6.84 -4.59 18.50
CA ALA A 704 5.89 -5.37 19.29
C ALA A 704 6.14 -6.88 19.13
N LYS A 705 6.37 -7.37 17.90
CA LYS A 705 6.67 -8.79 17.64
C LYS A 705 7.94 -9.24 18.36
N ARG A 706 8.98 -8.40 18.37
CA ARG A 706 10.23 -8.67 19.11
C ARG A 706 10.01 -8.75 20.61
N VAL A 707 9.25 -7.81 21.19
CA VAL A 707 8.94 -7.84 22.62
C VAL A 707 8.14 -9.09 22.98
N VAL A 708 7.12 -9.42 22.19
CA VAL A 708 6.30 -10.63 22.41
C VAL A 708 7.14 -11.91 22.27
N PHE A 709 8.06 -11.96 21.30
CA PHE A 709 9.01 -13.07 21.16
C PHE A 709 9.90 -13.23 22.41
N ASP A 710 10.42 -12.13 22.95
CA ASP A 710 11.26 -12.17 24.15
C ASP A 710 10.46 -12.70 25.36
N VAL A 711 9.22 -12.23 25.53
CA VAL A 711 8.30 -12.72 26.58
C VAL A 711 8.00 -14.20 26.39
N LEU A 712 7.65 -14.65 25.18
CA LEU A 712 7.35 -16.06 24.89
C LEU A 712 8.55 -16.96 25.18
N THR A 713 9.77 -16.51 24.86
CA THR A 713 10.99 -17.26 25.15
C THR A 713 11.17 -17.46 26.66
N VAL A 714 10.95 -16.41 27.46
CA VAL A 714 11.06 -16.52 28.93
C VAL A 714 9.90 -17.32 29.53
N VAL A 715 8.67 -17.20 29.01
CA VAL A 715 7.53 -18.00 29.49
C VAL A 715 7.72 -19.49 29.18
N LEU A 716 8.22 -19.86 27.99
CA LEU A 716 8.56 -21.24 27.64
C LEU A 716 9.59 -21.84 28.61
N MET A 717 10.58 -21.04 29.00
CA MET A 717 11.58 -21.42 29.99
C MET A 717 10.96 -21.65 31.37
N SER A 718 10.07 -20.76 31.80
CA SER A 718 9.39 -20.83 33.09
C SER A 718 8.49 -22.07 33.19
N SER A 719 7.76 -22.41 32.13
CA SER A 719 6.88 -23.59 32.11
C SER A 719 7.62 -24.92 32.30
N CYS A 720 8.93 -24.98 32.00
CA CYS A 720 9.71 -26.22 31.98
C CYS A 720 10.70 -26.36 33.15
N HIS A 721 10.83 -25.35 34.03
CA HIS A 721 11.71 -25.39 35.20
C HIS A 721 10.94 -25.16 36.50
N ASP A 722 11.02 -26.12 37.44
CA ASP A 722 10.30 -26.09 38.72
C ASP A 722 10.63 -24.87 39.61
N ASP A 723 11.80 -24.25 39.43
CA ASP A 723 12.24 -23.07 40.20
C ASP A 723 11.57 -21.76 39.76
N LEU A 724 10.95 -21.73 38.58
CA LEU A 724 10.26 -20.57 37.99
C LEU A 724 8.75 -20.86 37.96
N VAL A 725 8.08 -20.66 39.11
CA VAL A 725 6.63 -20.69 39.39
C VAL A 725 5.69 -21.15 38.25
N SER A 726 4.93 -22.21 38.52
CA SER A 726 4.08 -22.99 37.63
C SER A 726 2.73 -22.36 37.20
N GLU A 727 2.58 -21.02 37.11
CA GLU A 727 1.29 -20.37 36.80
C GLU A 727 1.22 -19.57 35.48
N HIS A 728 2.27 -19.56 34.66
CA HIS A 728 2.33 -18.69 33.46
C HIS A 728 1.81 -19.30 32.13
N THR A 729 1.20 -20.49 32.14
CA THR A 729 0.60 -21.11 30.93
C THR A 729 -0.47 -20.23 30.28
N THR A 730 -1.22 -19.46 31.08
CA THR A 730 -2.23 -18.53 30.56
C THR A 730 -1.60 -17.36 29.79
N ALA A 731 -0.43 -16.89 30.23
CA ALA A 731 0.34 -15.86 29.55
C ALA A 731 0.86 -16.38 28.21
N TYR A 732 1.35 -17.62 28.14
CA TYR A 732 1.82 -18.21 26.87
C TYR A 732 0.72 -18.18 25.80
N ALA A 733 -0.49 -18.65 26.12
CA ALA A 733 -1.60 -18.66 25.17
C ALA A 733 -1.99 -17.24 24.69
N GLN A 734 -2.00 -16.26 25.59
CA GLN A 734 -2.35 -14.87 25.27
C GLN A 734 -1.28 -14.18 24.39
N PHE A 735 0.00 -14.33 24.75
CA PHE A 735 1.12 -13.77 23.98
C PHE A 735 1.31 -14.50 22.65
N SER A 736 1.02 -15.80 22.58
CA SER A 736 1.00 -16.57 21.33
C SER A 736 -0.05 -16.03 20.35
N ALA A 737 -1.29 -15.83 20.80
CA ALA A 737 -2.36 -15.26 19.96
C ALA A 737 -2.01 -13.84 19.48
N LEU A 738 -1.36 -13.05 20.34
CA LEU A 738 -0.86 -11.72 20.00
C LEU A 738 0.28 -11.79 18.97
N PHE A 739 1.23 -12.72 19.13
CA PHE A 739 2.31 -12.97 18.19
C PHE A 739 1.78 -13.32 16.80
N LYS A 740 0.77 -14.21 16.73
CA LYS A 740 0.09 -14.55 15.48
C LYS A 740 -0.58 -13.35 14.82
N SER A 741 -1.25 -12.51 15.61
CA SER A 741 -1.89 -11.27 15.13
C SER A 741 -0.87 -10.26 14.59
N LEU A 742 0.30 -10.15 15.24
CA LEU A 742 1.40 -9.29 14.79
C LEU A 742 2.07 -9.83 13.51
N CYS A 743 2.19 -11.16 13.37
CA CYS A 743 2.68 -11.78 12.13
C CYS A 743 1.72 -11.51 10.97
N SER A 744 0.41 -11.66 11.21
CA SER A 744 -0.65 -11.31 10.26
C SER A 744 -0.53 -9.85 9.80
N LEU A 745 -0.38 -8.90 10.74
CA LEU A 745 -0.17 -7.48 10.43
C LEU A 745 1.04 -7.27 9.53
N LEU A 746 2.19 -7.85 9.89
CA LEU A 746 3.42 -7.71 9.13
C LEU A 746 3.29 -8.31 7.72
N TYR A 747 2.59 -9.44 7.57
CA TYR A 747 2.27 -10.00 6.27
C TYR A 747 1.46 -9.01 5.42
N LEU A 748 0.35 -8.47 5.94
CA LEU A 748 -0.50 -7.52 5.20
C LEU A 748 0.26 -6.27 4.77
N THR A 749 1.14 -5.74 5.62
CA THR A 749 2.00 -4.59 5.26
C THR A 749 3.06 -4.92 4.20
N SER A 750 3.41 -6.20 4.03
CA SER A 750 4.37 -6.67 3.03
C SER A 750 3.75 -6.96 1.65
N VAL A 751 2.43 -7.11 1.58
CA VAL A 751 1.71 -7.37 0.32
C VAL A 751 1.82 -6.16 -0.60
N GLY A 752 2.56 -6.32 -1.69
CA GLY A 752 2.82 -5.27 -2.68
C GLY A 752 1.58 -4.82 -3.47
N ALA A 753 1.75 -3.87 -4.38
CA ALA A 753 0.68 -3.45 -5.29
C ALA A 753 0.38 -4.55 -6.34
N LEU A 754 -0.90 -4.76 -6.68
CA LEU A 754 -1.25 -5.59 -7.83
C LEU A 754 -0.81 -4.91 -9.13
N THR A 755 -0.15 -5.66 -9.99
CA THR A 755 -0.02 -5.29 -11.40
C THR A 755 -1.19 -5.93 -12.13
N LYS A 756 -2.12 -5.14 -12.67
CA LYS A 756 -3.14 -5.72 -13.55
C LYS A 756 -2.41 -6.30 -14.76
N LYS A 757 -2.45 -7.63 -14.94
CA LYS A 757 -2.30 -8.23 -16.26
C LYS A 757 -3.45 -7.68 -17.09
N GLY A 758 -3.14 -7.07 -18.24
CA GLY A 758 -4.14 -6.42 -19.09
C GLY A 758 -5.30 -7.36 -19.41
N GLN A 759 -6.47 -7.09 -18.82
CA GLN A 759 -7.72 -7.70 -19.23
C GLN A 759 -8.91 -6.80 -18.81
N ASP A 760 -9.67 -6.44 -19.84
CA ASP A 760 -10.98 -5.81 -19.94
C ASP A 760 -11.19 -4.40 -19.34
N ASP A 761 -11.09 -3.40 -20.23
CA ASP A 761 -11.44 -1.98 -20.07
C ASP A 761 -12.97 -1.71 -20.08
N ASN A 762 -13.82 -2.69 -19.79
CA ASN A 762 -15.28 -2.55 -19.97
C ASN A 762 -16.09 -2.21 -18.70
N ASP A 763 -15.44 -1.98 -17.55
CA ASP A 763 -16.16 -1.46 -16.37
C ASP A 763 -16.21 0.07 -16.40
N GLU A 764 -17.28 0.62 -16.98
CA GLU A 764 -17.69 2.03 -16.92
C GLU A 764 -18.17 2.47 -15.52
N ASP A 765 -17.63 1.90 -14.44
CA ASP A 765 -17.91 2.37 -13.08
C ASP A 765 -16.86 3.37 -12.59
N VAL A 766 -17.39 4.46 -12.05
CA VAL A 766 -16.75 5.75 -11.76
C VAL A 766 -15.61 5.64 -10.73
N ASP A 767 -14.39 5.29 -11.17
CA ASP A 767 -13.11 5.69 -10.54
C ASP A 767 -11.82 5.17 -11.21
N SER A 768 -11.93 4.55 -12.38
CA SER A 768 -10.88 3.73 -12.98
C SER A 768 -9.66 4.49 -13.52
N SER A 769 -9.65 5.84 -13.49
CA SER A 769 -8.68 6.59 -14.28
C SER A 769 -7.25 6.61 -13.72
N PHE A 770 -7.01 6.50 -12.40
CA PHE A 770 -5.65 6.29 -11.85
C PHE A 770 -5.72 5.70 -10.43
N ARG A 771 -5.27 4.47 -10.26
CA ARG A 771 -4.98 3.90 -8.93
C ARG A 771 -3.46 3.98 -8.76
N TYR A 772 -3.00 4.82 -7.83
CA TYR A 772 -1.60 4.78 -7.40
C TYR A 772 -1.18 3.33 -7.14
N ALA A 773 0.07 2.99 -7.47
CA ALA A 773 0.68 1.68 -7.17
C ALA A 773 0.93 1.49 -5.66
N LEU A 774 -0.11 1.69 -4.85
CA LEU A 774 -0.13 1.53 -3.41
C LEU A 774 -0.19 0.06 -3.05
N SER A 775 0.50 -0.30 -1.98
CA SER A 775 0.40 -1.62 -1.36
C SER A 775 -1.02 -1.90 -0.90
N PHE A 776 -1.36 -3.17 -0.69
CA PHE A 776 -2.68 -3.56 -0.16
C PHE A 776 -3.04 -2.75 1.10
N PHE A 777 -2.08 -2.68 2.03
CA PHE A 777 -2.26 -1.98 3.30
C PHE A 777 -2.40 -0.46 3.13
N GLU A 778 -1.61 0.16 2.27
CA GLU A 778 -1.71 1.59 1.95
C GLU A 778 -3.10 1.93 1.38
N GLN A 779 -3.67 1.06 0.53
CA GLN A 779 -5.01 1.24 -0.01
C GLN A 779 -6.12 1.08 1.04
N ILE A 780 -5.95 0.20 2.05
CA ILE A 780 -6.89 0.11 3.17
C ILE A 780 -6.85 1.41 3.96
N VAL A 781 -5.65 1.82 4.36
CA VAL A 781 -5.45 3.02 5.19
C VAL A 781 -6.00 4.27 4.51
N LEU A 782 -5.77 4.43 3.20
CA LEU A 782 -6.27 5.56 2.41
C LEU A 782 -7.81 5.68 2.43
N GLY A 783 -8.52 4.55 2.43
CA GLY A 783 -9.99 4.49 2.50
C GLY A 783 -10.55 4.76 3.89
N THR A 784 -9.71 4.80 4.92
CA THR A 784 -10.13 4.99 6.30
C THR A 784 -9.95 6.43 6.78
N ARG A 785 -10.78 6.85 7.74
CA ARG A 785 -10.62 8.13 8.47
C ARG A 785 -9.77 7.98 9.74
N LEU A 786 -9.04 6.87 9.87
CA LEU A 786 -8.30 6.54 11.09
C LEU A 786 -7.02 7.39 11.15
N ALA A 787 -6.77 7.95 12.33
CA ALA A 787 -5.74 8.96 12.51
C ALA A 787 -4.37 8.37 12.90
N HIS A 788 -4.35 7.20 13.56
CA HIS A 788 -3.16 6.70 14.27
C HIS A 788 -2.94 5.19 14.16
N GLN A 789 -1.69 4.75 14.31
CA GLN A 789 -1.28 3.34 14.22
C GLN A 789 -2.01 2.46 15.24
N GLY A 790 -2.24 2.98 16.44
CA GLY A 790 -2.94 2.25 17.51
C GLY A 790 -4.40 1.93 17.17
N GLU A 791 -5.11 2.85 16.51
CA GLU A 791 -6.50 2.60 16.10
C GLU A 791 -6.57 1.53 15.02
N ILE A 792 -5.65 1.58 14.05
CA ILE A 792 -5.53 0.56 13.00
C ILE A 792 -5.18 -0.79 13.61
N TRP A 793 -4.22 -0.83 14.54
CA TRP A 793 -3.86 -2.04 15.25
C TRP A 793 -5.03 -2.62 16.04
N SER A 794 -5.79 -1.79 16.78
CA SER A 794 -6.92 -2.26 17.58
C SER A 794 -8.01 -2.95 16.74
N ARG A 795 -8.20 -2.48 15.50
CA ARG A 795 -9.10 -3.12 14.53
C ARG A 795 -8.51 -4.45 14.03
N LEU A 796 -7.23 -4.44 13.68
CA LEU A 796 -6.52 -5.60 13.14
C LEU A 796 -6.19 -6.69 14.19
N SER A 797 -6.25 -6.36 15.47
CA SER A 797 -6.11 -7.31 16.58
C SER A 797 -7.44 -7.85 17.07
N SER A 798 -8.57 -7.46 16.45
CA SER A 798 -9.89 -7.98 16.81
C SER A 798 -10.04 -9.45 16.40
N GLN A 799 -10.95 -10.18 17.04
CA GLN A 799 -11.16 -11.61 16.78
C GLN A 799 -11.51 -11.89 15.31
N ASP A 800 -12.31 -11.01 14.69
CA ASP A 800 -12.77 -11.14 13.31
C ASP A 800 -11.81 -10.47 12.29
N ALA A 801 -10.70 -9.88 12.74
CA ALA A 801 -9.81 -9.07 11.91
C ALA A 801 -9.20 -9.82 10.73
N VAL A 802 -8.82 -11.09 10.95
CA VAL A 802 -8.23 -11.94 9.90
C VAL A 802 -9.25 -12.23 8.81
N ALA A 803 -10.50 -12.52 9.19
CA ALA A 803 -11.59 -12.73 8.25
C ALA A 803 -11.92 -11.44 7.48
N GLU A 804 -12.00 -10.29 8.16
CA GLU A 804 -12.20 -9.00 7.51
C GLU A 804 -11.07 -8.68 6.52
N SER A 805 -9.81 -8.89 6.92
CA SER A 805 -8.64 -8.64 6.07
C SER A 805 -8.59 -9.57 4.85
N ALA A 806 -9.00 -10.84 5.00
CA ALA A 806 -9.08 -11.78 3.89
C ALA A 806 -10.19 -11.43 2.89
N VAL A 807 -11.35 -10.95 3.37
CA VAL A 807 -12.41 -10.42 2.50
C VAL A 807 -11.93 -9.18 1.74
N GLU A 808 -11.23 -8.25 2.41
CA GLU A 808 -10.65 -7.08 1.73
C GLU A 808 -9.59 -7.47 0.69
N LEU A 809 -8.73 -8.46 0.98
CA LEU A 809 -7.78 -9.02 0.00
C LEU A 809 -8.51 -9.56 -1.23
N TYR A 810 -9.59 -10.32 -1.01
CA TYR A 810 -10.41 -10.89 -2.07
C TYR A 810 -11.06 -9.82 -2.95
N LEU A 811 -11.74 -8.85 -2.34
CA LEU A 811 -12.43 -7.76 -3.04
C LEU A 811 -11.49 -6.88 -3.87
N LYS A 812 -10.23 -6.74 -3.42
CA LYS A 812 -9.20 -6.00 -4.14
C LYS A 812 -8.47 -6.82 -5.21
N GLY A 813 -8.78 -8.11 -5.36
CA GLY A 813 -8.24 -8.98 -6.40
C GLY A 813 -6.96 -9.74 -6.03
N TYR A 814 -6.55 -9.74 -4.77
CA TYR A 814 -5.33 -10.42 -4.28
C TYR A 814 -5.56 -11.92 -4.03
N ARG A 815 -6.11 -12.66 -5.00
CA ARG A 815 -6.56 -14.05 -4.83
C ARG A 815 -5.46 -15.00 -4.31
N ASP A 816 -4.25 -14.91 -4.86
CA ASP A 816 -3.11 -15.76 -4.46
C ASP A 816 -2.74 -15.55 -2.98
N HIS A 817 -2.80 -14.31 -2.50
CA HIS A 817 -2.50 -13.97 -1.11
C HIS A 817 -3.61 -14.39 -0.15
N VAL A 818 -4.88 -14.46 -0.58
CA VAL A 818 -5.99 -14.88 0.29
C VAL A 818 -5.78 -16.31 0.80
N GLU A 819 -5.37 -17.23 -0.08
CA GLU A 819 -5.16 -18.63 0.30
C GLU A 819 -4.00 -18.77 1.30
N GLU A 820 -2.84 -18.18 0.99
CA GLU A 820 -1.66 -18.23 1.85
C GLU A 820 -1.93 -17.57 3.22
N TYR A 821 -2.59 -16.41 3.20
CA TYR A 821 -2.92 -15.65 4.40
C TYR A 821 -3.87 -16.42 5.31
N MET A 822 -4.97 -16.96 4.77
CA MET A 822 -5.93 -17.71 5.58
C MET A 822 -5.37 -19.05 6.06
N ALA A 823 -4.56 -19.75 5.25
CA ALA A 823 -3.93 -20.99 5.68
C ALA A 823 -3.00 -20.79 6.89
N THR A 824 -2.27 -19.66 6.92
CA THR A 824 -1.28 -19.37 7.96
C THR A 824 -1.91 -18.70 9.20
N TYR A 825 -2.77 -17.70 8.99
CA TYR A 825 -3.21 -16.78 10.04
C TYR A 825 -4.66 -16.96 10.49
N SER A 826 -5.48 -17.77 9.82
CA SER A 826 -6.89 -17.93 10.22
C SER A 826 -6.99 -18.37 11.69
N PRO A 827 -7.81 -17.70 12.51
CA PRO A 827 -8.22 -18.27 13.79
C PRO A 827 -9.00 -19.56 13.53
N ARG A 828 -9.06 -20.43 14.53
CA ARG A 828 -9.79 -21.70 14.45
C ARG A 828 -11.21 -21.58 14.99
N ASP A 829 -11.85 -20.46 14.69
CA ASP A 829 -13.27 -20.29 14.95
C ASP A 829 -14.09 -20.74 13.73
N GLU A 830 -15.36 -20.97 13.97
CA GLU A 830 -16.28 -21.50 12.96
C GLU A 830 -16.51 -20.47 11.86
N TYR A 831 -16.48 -19.18 12.22
CA TYR A 831 -16.65 -18.07 11.30
C TYR A 831 -15.46 -17.89 10.34
N ALA A 832 -14.20 -17.91 10.81
CA ALA A 832 -13.08 -17.81 9.88
C ALA A 832 -12.93 -19.06 9.00
N THR A 833 -13.26 -20.24 9.52
CA THR A 833 -13.33 -21.48 8.72
C THR A 833 -14.39 -21.37 7.62
N PHE A 834 -15.54 -20.79 7.95
CA PHE A 834 -16.61 -20.50 7.00
C PHE A 834 -16.15 -19.53 5.90
N ILE A 835 -15.58 -18.39 6.28
CA ILE A 835 -15.04 -17.40 5.34
C ILE A 835 -13.97 -18.02 4.44
N GLN A 836 -13.07 -18.85 4.99
CA GLN A 836 -12.06 -19.56 4.20
C GLN A 836 -12.70 -20.45 3.13
N GLY A 837 -13.70 -21.25 3.50
CA GLY A 837 -14.43 -22.10 2.56
C GLY A 837 -15.14 -21.28 1.48
N MET A 838 -15.79 -20.17 1.86
CA MET A 838 -16.50 -19.28 0.95
C MET A 838 -15.57 -18.59 -0.05
N LEU A 839 -14.39 -18.13 0.40
CA LEU A 839 -13.40 -17.51 -0.47
C LEU A 839 -12.75 -18.55 -1.41
N LEU A 840 -12.46 -19.76 -0.93
CA LEU A 840 -11.89 -20.83 -1.76
C LEU A 840 -12.86 -21.37 -2.82
N LEU A 841 -14.18 -21.29 -2.60
CA LEU A 841 -15.19 -21.63 -3.63
C LEU A 841 -15.07 -20.78 -4.90
N THR A 842 -14.50 -19.57 -4.79
CA THR A 842 -14.26 -18.67 -5.93
C THR A 842 -12.99 -18.98 -6.71
N GLY A 843 -12.17 -19.90 -6.18
CA GLY A 843 -10.96 -20.43 -6.81
C GLY A 843 -11.15 -21.84 -7.36
N ASP A 844 -10.04 -22.46 -7.77
CA ASP A 844 -10.03 -23.77 -8.43
C ASP A 844 -10.07 -24.97 -7.44
N GLN A 845 -10.15 -24.70 -6.13
CA GLN A 845 -10.06 -25.71 -5.07
C GLN A 845 -11.42 -26.10 -4.47
N GLU A 846 -12.35 -26.49 -5.34
CA GLU A 846 -13.75 -26.75 -4.98
C GLU A 846 -13.91 -27.80 -3.85
N HIS A 847 -13.21 -28.94 -3.93
CA HIS A 847 -13.31 -30.01 -2.94
C HIS A 847 -12.86 -29.59 -1.53
N ARG A 848 -11.79 -28.77 -1.45
CA ARG A 848 -11.27 -28.28 -0.15
C ARG A 848 -12.23 -27.25 0.45
N ALA A 849 -12.75 -26.36 -0.39
CA ALA A 849 -13.74 -25.37 0.01
C ALA A 849 -14.98 -26.04 0.62
N LEU A 850 -15.51 -27.06 -0.05
CA LEU A 850 -16.66 -27.83 0.43
C LEU A 850 -16.39 -28.51 1.78
N ALA A 851 -15.21 -29.12 1.97
CA ALA A 851 -14.84 -29.75 3.23
C ALA A 851 -14.81 -28.75 4.40
N LEU A 852 -14.31 -27.53 4.16
CA LEU A 852 -14.30 -26.45 5.17
C LEU A 852 -15.71 -25.95 5.48
N LEU A 853 -16.57 -25.77 4.47
CA LEU A 853 -17.95 -25.34 4.67
C LEU A 853 -18.78 -26.36 5.45
N LYS A 854 -18.57 -27.66 5.21
CA LYS A 854 -19.17 -28.74 6.02
C LYS A 854 -18.66 -28.74 7.45
N LYS A 855 -17.37 -28.45 7.66
CA LYS A 855 -16.76 -28.37 8.99
C LYS A 855 -17.32 -27.20 9.82
N ALA A 856 -17.58 -26.06 9.18
CA ALA A 856 -18.08 -24.85 9.85
C ALA A 856 -19.61 -24.85 10.09
N SER A 857 -20.37 -25.71 9.41
CA SER A 857 -21.83 -25.63 9.30
C SER A 857 -22.56 -25.67 10.65
N VAL A 858 -22.18 -26.58 11.55
CA VAL A 858 -22.84 -26.75 12.85
C VAL A 858 -22.64 -25.53 13.76
N GLY A 859 -21.44 -24.95 13.75
CA GLY A 859 -21.14 -23.76 14.55
C GLY A 859 -21.84 -22.51 14.02
N MET A 860 -21.81 -22.33 12.69
CA MET A 860 -22.49 -21.21 12.04
C MET A 860 -24.01 -21.25 12.22
N ALA A 861 -24.62 -22.44 12.12
CA ALA A 861 -26.06 -22.62 12.26
C ALA A 861 -26.58 -22.48 13.71
N SER A 862 -25.71 -22.62 14.72
CA SER A 862 -26.11 -22.61 16.13
C SER A 862 -25.86 -21.28 16.84
N GLN A 863 -24.92 -20.47 16.37
CA GLN A 863 -24.55 -19.20 16.99
C GLN A 863 -25.09 -18.00 16.21
N LYS A 864 -25.79 -17.09 16.91
CA LYS A 864 -26.23 -15.82 16.30
C LYS A 864 -25.04 -15.00 15.82
N LEU A 865 -25.11 -14.54 14.58
CA LEU A 865 -24.06 -13.71 14.00
C LEU A 865 -24.10 -12.30 14.61
N THR A 866 -22.92 -11.77 14.96
CA THR A 866 -22.80 -10.38 15.41
C THR A 866 -23.00 -9.43 14.23
N LYS A 867 -23.41 -8.18 14.52
CA LYS A 867 -23.58 -7.15 13.48
C LYS A 867 -22.31 -6.96 12.63
N ASN A 868 -21.14 -7.04 13.26
CA ASN A 868 -19.84 -6.92 12.58
C ASN A 868 -19.62 -8.05 11.56
N ARG A 869 -19.89 -9.30 11.96
CA ARG A 869 -19.77 -10.47 11.07
C ARG A 869 -20.73 -10.39 9.88
N ILE A 870 -21.94 -9.87 10.09
CA ILE A 870 -22.91 -9.63 9.01
C ILE A 870 -22.41 -8.53 8.06
N GLU A 871 -21.86 -7.44 8.59
CA GLU A 871 -21.30 -6.36 7.78
C GLU A 871 -20.18 -6.87 6.87
N ILE A 872 -19.24 -7.66 7.42
CA ILE A 872 -18.15 -8.28 6.66
C ILE A 872 -18.69 -9.16 5.52
N LEU A 873 -19.67 -10.02 5.80
CA LEU A 873 -20.28 -10.89 4.78
C LEU A 873 -20.98 -10.09 3.68
N SER A 874 -21.69 -9.02 4.06
CA SER A 874 -22.42 -8.18 3.11
C SER A 874 -21.51 -7.41 2.14
N ARG A 875 -20.19 -7.32 2.43
CA ARG A 875 -19.20 -6.77 1.47
C ARG A 875 -18.90 -7.74 0.33
N VAL A 876 -19.06 -9.06 0.53
CA VAL A 876 -18.85 -10.09 -0.50
C VAL A 876 -20.08 -10.19 -1.40
N ASP A 877 -21.25 -10.42 -0.81
CA ASP A 877 -22.53 -10.39 -1.50
C ASP A 877 -23.58 -9.73 -0.60
N LYS A 878 -23.99 -8.52 -1.01
CA LYS A 878 -24.88 -7.67 -0.22
C LYS A 878 -26.31 -8.22 -0.17
N GLU A 879 -26.78 -8.82 -1.25
CA GLU A 879 -28.16 -9.30 -1.35
C GLU A 879 -28.31 -10.64 -0.64
N LEU A 880 -27.34 -11.55 -0.84
CA LEU A 880 -27.40 -12.89 -0.24
C LEU A 880 -27.24 -12.86 1.29
N PHE A 881 -26.33 -12.03 1.81
CA PHE A 881 -26.00 -12.00 3.24
C PHE A 881 -26.68 -10.87 4.02
N ARG A 882 -27.72 -10.25 3.45
CA ARG A 882 -28.48 -9.20 4.14
C ARG A 882 -29.07 -9.74 5.46
N LEU A 883 -28.78 -9.05 6.57
CA LEU A 883 -29.15 -9.49 7.93
C LEU A 883 -28.61 -10.90 8.31
N GLY A 884 -27.53 -11.36 7.67
CA GLY A 884 -26.92 -12.66 7.92
C GLY A 884 -27.48 -13.81 7.07
N GLY A 885 -28.43 -13.54 6.16
CA GLY A 885 -28.96 -14.54 5.23
C GLY A 885 -29.71 -15.71 5.89
N GLY A 886 -29.98 -15.67 7.20
CA GLY A 886 -30.51 -16.81 7.95
C GLY A 886 -29.49 -17.93 8.21
N LEU A 887 -28.19 -17.67 8.00
CA LEU A 887 -27.10 -18.61 8.27
C LEU A 887 -27.06 -19.09 9.74
N ASP A 888 -27.55 -18.26 10.66
CA ASP A 888 -27.53 -18.47 12.11
C ASP A 888 -28.85 -18.98 12.69
N SER A 889 -29.73 -19.51 11.83
CA SER A 889 -31.06 -19.98 12.24
C SER A 889 -31.17 -21.49 12.33
N ASP A 890 -30.85 -22.22 11.25
CA ASP A 890 -30.95 -23.68 11.17
C ASP A 890 -29.92 -24.26 10.19
N LEU A 891 -29.54 -25.52 10.40
CA LEU A 891 -28.53 -26.20 9.58
C LEU A 891 -28.95 -26.36 8.11
N TRP A 892 -30.24 -26.60 7.85
CA TRP A 892 -30.74 -26.69 6.47
C TRP A 892 -30.70 -25.34 5.74
N LYS A 893 -31.01 -24.23 6.43
CA LYS A 893 -30.95 -22.87 5.86
C LYS A 893 -29.52 -22.49 5.53
N TYR A 894 -28.57 -22.83 6.40
CA TYR A 894 -27.15 -22.65 6.13
C TYR A 894 -26.74 -23.32 4.80
N TYR A 895 -27.05 -24.60 4.62
CA TYR A 895 -26.70 -25.32 3.40
C TYR A 895 -27.44 -24.78 2.16
N LEU A 896 -28.67 -24.31 2.33
CA LEU A 896 -29.47 -23.73 1.26
C LEU A 896 -28.84 -22.43 0.73
N VAL A 897 -28.50 -21.50 1.62
CA VAL A 897 -27.86 -20.22 1.26
C VAL A 897 -26.49 -20.46 0.62
N MET A 898 -25.71 -21.40 1.17
CA MET A 898 -24.41 -21.74 0.58
C MET A 898 -24.50 -22.42 -0.77
N SER A 899 -25.58 -23.15 -1.05
CA SER A 899 -25.82 -23.71 -2.38
C SER A 899 -26.12 -22.63 -3.42
N GLU A 900 -26.83 -21.56 -3.04
CA GLU A 900 -27.07 -20.40 -3.90
C GLU A 900 -25.77 -19.65 -4.19
N TYR A 901 -24.94 -19.42 -3.17
CA TYR A 901 -23.63 -18.80 -3.34
C TYR A 901 -22.73 -19.62 -4.26
N ALA A 902 -22.61 -20.93 -4.02
CA ALA A 902 -21.77 -21.80 -4.83
C ALA A 902 -22.22 -21.81 -6.30
N PHE A 903 -23.53 -21.81 -6.56
CA PHE A 903 -24.05 -21.74 -7.92
C PHE A 903 -23.76 -20.37 -8.58
N ALA A 904 -23.91 -19.27 -7.85
CA ALA A 904 -23.62 -17.93 -8.34
C ALA A 904 -22.15 -17.73 -8.72
N VAL A 905 -21.24 -18.40 -8.02
CA VAL A 905 -19.79 -18.36 -8.26
C VAL A 905 -19.34 -19.34 -9.36
N GLY A 906 -20.22 -20.24 -9.82
CA GLY A 906 -19.91 -21.24 -10.86
C GLY A 906 -19.38 -22.58 -10.33
N ALA A 907 -19.40 -22.81 -9.02
CA ALA A 907 -19.04 -24.08 -8.38
C ALA A 907 -20.25 -25.04 -8.34
N GLU A 908 -20.65 -25.51 -9.51
CA GLU A 908 -21.89 -26.30 -9.71
C GLU A 908 -21.90 -27.62 -8.91
N SER A 909 -20.75 -28.28 -8.74
CA SER A 909 -20.70 -29.58 -8.08
C SER A 909 -20.90 -29.47 -6.57
N SER A 910 -20.27 -28.47 -5.95
CA SER A 910 -20.48 -28.10 -4.55
C SER A 910 -21.88 -27.56 -4.31
N ALA A 911 -22.42 -26.78 -5.25
CA ALA A 911 -23.78 -26.26 -5.15
C ALA A 911 -24.82 -27.40 -5.05
N LEU A 912 -24.71 -28.41 -5.91
CA LEU A 912 -25.58 -29.58 -5.87
C LEU A 912 -25.43 -30.35 -4.56
N GLU A 913 -24.21 -30.59 -4.11
CA GLU A 913 -23.96 -31.36 -2.89
C GLU A 913 -24.48 -30.64 -1.63
N LEU A 914 -24.26 -29.32 -1.54
CA LEU A 914 -24.81 -28.48 -0.47
C LEU A 914 -26.34 -28.45 -0.49
N ALA A 915 -26.96 -28.38 -1.67
CA ALA A 915 -28.41 -28.42 -1.80
C ALA A 915 -28.99 -29.76 -1.32
N LYS A 916 -28.34 -30.90 -1.63
CA LYS A 916 -28.74 -32.21 -1.09
C LYS A 916 -28.62 -32.27 0.43
N LEU A 917 -27.52 -31.76 1.00
CA LEU A 917 -27.35 -31.70 2.47
C LEU A 917 -28.41 -30.83 3.14
N SER A 918 -28.93 -29.80 2.46
CA SER A 918 -30.07 -29.02 2.95
C SER A 918 -31.33 -29.89 3.07
N THR A 919 -31.63 -30.71 2.05
CA THR A 919 -32.78 -31.63 2.07
C THR A 919 -32.66 -32.71 3.14
N GLU A 920 -31.46 -33.26 3.36
CA GLU A 920 -31.21 -34.28 4.39
C GLU A 920 -31.44 -33.74 5.82
N ASN A 921 -31.18 -32.45 6.04
CA ASN A 921 -31.34 -31.79 7.34
C ASN A 921 -32.69 -31.07 7.50
N SER A 922 -33.69 -31.37 6.65
CA SER A 922 -34.97 -30.68 6.57
C SER A 922 -36.07 -31.19 7.53
N ALA A 923 -35.73 -31.97 8.56
CA ALA A 923 -36.66 -32.78 9.37
C ALA A 923 -37.88 -32.03 9.97
N PHE A 924 -37.78 -30.72 10.21
CA PHE A 924 -38.85 -29.90 10.81
C PHE A 924 -39.30 -28.71 9.92
N THR A 925 -39.11 -28.82 8.60
CA THR A 925 -39.41 -27.74 7.64
C THR A 925 -40.84 -27.78 7.10
N THR A 926 -41.35 -26.61 6.73
CA THR A 926 -42.64 -26.45 6.06
C THR A 926 -42.58 -26.90 4.59
N ASP A 927 -43.72 -27.23 4.01
CA ASP A 927 -43.80 -27.65 2.60
C ASP A 927 -43.33 -26.55 1.64
N ALA A 928 -43.53 -25.26 1.99
CA ALA A 928 -43.01 -24.13 1.21
C ALA A 928 -41.48 -24.09 1.20
N GLU A 929 -40.84 -24.37 2.34
CA GLU A 929 -39.37 -24.40 2.46
C GLU A 929 -38.78 -25.60 1.72
N LYS A 930 -39.43 -26.78 1.81
CA LYS A 930 -39.03 -27.96 1.03
C LYS A 930 -39.17 -27.74 -0.47
N THR A 931 -40.22 -27.01 -0.90
CA THR A 931 -40.42 -26.63 -2.30
C THR A 931 -39.21 -25.83 -2.82
N ASP A 932 -38.73 -24.85 -2.05
CA ASP A 932 -37.56 -24.04 -2.42
C ASP A 932 -36.27 -24.87 -2.51
N MET A 933 -36.05 -25.81 -1.56
CA MET A 933 -34.91 -26.72 -1.60
C MET A 933 -34.90 -27.59 -2.85
N TYR A 934 -36.00 -28.28 -3.15
CA TYR A 934 -36.07 -29.19 -4.28
C TYR A 934 -36.02 -28.45 -5.63
N LEU A 935 -36.54 -27.23 -5.71
CA LEU A 935 -36.41 -26.37 -6.89
C LEU A 935 -34.93 -26.07 -7.19
N LYS A 936 -34.14 -25.77 -6.15
CA LYS A 936 -32.69 -25.56 -6.30
C LYS A 936 -31.93 -26.84 -6.65
N VAL A 937 -32.23 -27.97 -6.01
CA VAL A 937 -31.61 -29.27 -6.37
C VAL A 937 -31.90 -29.62 -7.83
N ALA A 938 -33.16 -29.49 -8.28
CA ALA A 938 -33.55 -29.75 -9.67
C ALA A 938 -32.79 -28.86 -10.65
N LYS A 939 -32.69 -27.56 -10.34
CA LYS A 939 -31.95 -26.59 -11.16
C LYS A 939 -30.46 -26.92 -11.24
N TYR A 940 -29.79 -27.16 -10.11
CA TYR A 940 -28.34 -27.42 -10.08
C TYR A 940 -27.98 -28.77 -10.71
N ALA A 941 -28.78 -29.80 -10.48
CA ALA A 941 -28.58 -31.11 -11.10
C ALA A 941 -28.79 -31.08 -12.62
N THR A 942 -29.76 -30.30 -13.09
CA THR A 942 -30.02 -30.11 -14.53
C THR A 942 -28.88 -29.37 -15.21
N ALA A 943 -28.37 -28.29 -14.60
CA ALA A 943 -27.23 -27.54 -15.11
C ALA A 943 -25.98 -28.43 -15.31
N ARG A 944 -25.74 -29.37 -14.37
CA ARG A 944 -24.58 -30.28 -14.41
C ARG A 944 -24.80 -31.58 -15.20
N GLN A 945 -26.01 -31.81 -15.74
CA GLN A 945 -26.40 -33.05 -16.42
C GLN A 945 -26.39 -34.30 -15.51
N PHE A 946 -26.55 -34.13 -14.19
CA PHE A 946 -26.80 -35.25 -13.27
C PHE A 946 -28.28 -35.62 -13.26
N PHE A 947 -28.71 -36.26 -14.34
CA PHE A 947 -30.14 -36.45 -14.64
C PHE A 947 -30.90 -37.33 -13.63
N ASP A 948 -30.23 -38.27 -12.96
CA ASP A 948 -30.87 -39.11 -11.94
C ASP A 948 -31.28 -38.28 -10.71
N ASP A 949 -30.40 -37.39 -10.27
CA ASP A 949 -30.64 -36.50 -9.14
C ASP A 949 -31.68 -35.42 -9.49
N ALA A 950 -31.61 -34.89 -10.71
CA ALA A 950 -32.58 -33.92 -11.22
C ALA A 950 -33.99 -34.54 -11.27
N TYR A 951 -34.11 -35.75 -11.81
CA TYR A 951 -35.39 -36.47 -11.87
C TYR A 951 -35.94 -36.75 -10.47
N ALA A 952 -35.11 -37.23 -9.53
CA ALA A 952 -35.54 -37.46 -8.15
C ALA A 952 -36.07 -36.19 -7.48
N ALA A 953 -35.37 -35.06 -7.66
CA ALA A 953 -35.80 -33.77 -7.11
C ALA A 953 -37.11 -33.27 -7.72
N VAL A 954 -37.30 -33.43 -9.03
CA VAL A 954 -38.55 -33.04 -9.71
C VAL A 954 -39.75 -33.89 -9.26
N VAL A 955 -39.54 -35.19 -9.03
CA VAL A 955 -40.59 -36.07 -8.48
C VAL A 955 -41.00 -35.62 -7.09
N GLU A 956 -40.05 -35.40 -6.19
CA GLU A 956 -40.33 -34.92 -4.83
C GLU A 956 -41.01 -33.53 -4.85
N LEU A 957 -40.56 -32.63 -5.73
CA LEU A 957 -41.18 -31.32 -5.93
C LEU A 957 -42.64 -31.44 -6.39
N HIS A 958 -42.91 -32.35 -7.34
CA HIS A 958 -44.27 -32.60 -7.85
C HIS A 958 -45.19 -33.17 -6.78
N MET A 959 -44.67 -33.99 -5.86
CA MET A 959 -45.45 -34.51 -4.73
C MET A 959 -45.83 -33.43 -3.71
N ILE A 960 -44.98 -32.41 -3.54
CA ILE A 960 -45.23 -31.30 -2.61
C ILE A 960 -46.10 -30.21 -3.25
N SER A 961 -45.75 -29.77 -4.45
CA SER A 961 -46.44 -28.71 -5.19
C SER A 961 -46.43 -28.99 -6.70
N PRO A 962 -47.56 -29.48 -7.26
CA PRO A 962 -47.66 -29.79 -8.68
C PRO A 962 -47.47 -28.58 -9.59
N GLU A 963 -47.91 -27.39 -9.16
CA GLU A 963 -47.87 -26.16 -9.95
C GLU A 963 -46.45 -25.63 -10.13
N THR A 964 -45.61 -25.67 -9.09
CA THR A 964 -44.23 -25.17 -9.16
C THR A 964 -43.27 -26.16 -9.82
N SER A 965 -43.63 -27.44 -9.91
CA SER A 965 -42.84 -28.49 -10.56
C SER A 965 -42.77 -28.40 -12.09
N GLN A 966 -43.67 -27.62 -12.70
CA GLN A 966 -43.80 -27.51 -14.16
C GLN A 966 -42.55 -26.92 -14.82
N GLN A 967 -42.08 -25.76 -14.35
CA GLN A 967 -40.94 -25.09 -14.96
C GLN A 967 -39.62 -25.90 -14.84
N PRO A 968 -39.23 -26.43 -13.68
CA PRO A 968 -38.02 -27.27 -13.57
C PRO A 968 -38.09 -28.55 -14.39
N LEU A 969 -39.29 -29.11 -14.57
CA LEU A 969 -39.52 -30.28 -15.42
C LEU A 969 -39.32 -29.96 -16.90
N GLU A 970 -39.82 -28.82 -17.37
CA GLU A 970 -39.59 -28.32 -18.73
C GLU A 970 -38.07 -28.11 -18.96
N GLU A 971 -37.37 -27.44 -18.03
CA GLU A 971 -35.91 -27.22 -18.09
C GLU A 971 -35.11 -28.53 -18.11
N PHE A 972 -35.52 -29.53 -17.31
CA PHE A 972 -34.90 -30.87 -17.30
C PHE A 972 -35.07 -31.61 -18.63
N VAL A 973 -36.27 -31.57 -19.21
CA VAL A 973 -36.57 -32.23 -20.49
C VAL A 973 -35.79 -31.58 -21.62
N ASP A 974 -35.69 -30.26 -21.64
CA ASP A 974 -34.90 -29.52 -22.62
C ASP A 974 -33.40 -29.81 -22.50
N ALA A 975 -32.84 -29.83 -21.29
CA ALA A 975 -31.43 -30.15 -21.07
C ALA A 975 -31.08 -31.58 -21.52
N MET A 976 -31.97 -32.55 -21.28
CA MET A 976 -31.82 -33.93 -21.74
C MET A 976 -31.92 -34.08 -23.25
N ALA A 977 -32.84 -33.33 -23.88
CA ALA A 977 -33.01 -33.32 -25.33
C ALA A 977 -31.78 -32.72 -26.03
N GLN A 978 -31.32 -31.55 -25.58
CA GLN A 978 -30.20 -30.81 -26.17
C GLN A 978 -28.84 -31.48 -25.91
N SER A 979 -28.68 -32.23 -24.83
CA SER A 979 -27.47 -33.01 -24.54
C SER A 979 -27.39 -34.35 -25.29
N GLY A 980 -28.39 -34.68 -26.12
CA GLY A 980 -28.45 -35.94 -26.86
C GLY A 980 -28.82 -37.16 -26.01
N ASN A 981 -29.27 -36.96 -24.77
CA ASN A 981 -29.66 -38.03 -23.84
C ASN A 981 -31.15 -38.42 -23.94
N GLY A 982 -31.77 -38.16 -25.09
CA GLY A 982 -33.19 -38.41 -25.33
C GLY A 982 -33.66 -39.86 -25.15
N ARG A 983 -32.77 -40.85 -25.36
CA ARG A 983 -33.09 -42.26 -25.09
C ARG A 983 -33.28 -42.51 -23.60
N ARG A 984 -32.36 -41.99 -22.78
CA ARG A 984 -32.42 -42.10 -21.32
C ARG A 984 -33.62 -41.35 -20.75
N LEU A 985 -34.04 -40.25 -21.39
CA LEU A 985 -35.28 -39.55 -21.04
C LEU A 985 -36.49 -40.50 -21.09
N CYS A 986 -36.56 -41.37 -22.09
CA CYS A 986 -37.69 -42.28 -22.26
C CYS A 986 -37.72 -43.42 -21.22
N GLU A 987 -36.59 -43.69 -20.56
CA GLU A 987 -36.46 -44.76 -19.55
C GLU A 987 -36.96 -44.33 -18.16
N TYR A 988 -37.07 -43.02 -17.89
CA TYR A 988 -37.58 -42.54 -16.60
C TYR A 988 -39.11 -42.74 -16.48
N PRO A 989 -39.64 -43.07 -15.27
CA PRO A 989 -41.04 -43.45 -15.12
C PRO A 989 -42.06 -42.29 -15.08
N PHE A 990 -41.64 -41.04 -14.80
CA PHE A 990 -42.49 -39.81 -14.71
C PHE A 990 -43.85 -40.01 -14.01
N ILE A 991 -43.82 -40.58 -12.80
CA ILE A 991 -45.02 -40.98 -12.06
C ILE A 991 -45.85 -39.74 -11.68
N GLY A 992 -47.06 -39.61 -12.24
CA GLY A 992 -48.02 -38.55 -11.93
C GLY A 992 -48.03 -37.35 -12.88
N PHE A 993 -47.04 -37.23 -13.78
CA PHE A 993 -46.88 -36.08 -14.70
C PHE A 993 -46.44 -36.47 -16.11
N ALA A 994 -46.54 -37.76 -16.44
CA ALA A 994 -46.29 -38.34 -17.75
C ALA A 994 -47.04 -37.65 -18.91
N ASP A 995 -48.30 -37.28 -18.69
CA ASP A 995 -49.15 -36.61 -19.69
C ASP A 995 -48.65 -35.19 -19.98
N TYR A 996 -48.24 -34.46 -18.94
CA TYR A 996 -47.69 -33.11 -19.06
C TYR A 996 -46.39 -33.08 -19.87
N VAL A 997 -45.48 -34.02 -19.64
CA VAL A 997 -44.24 -34.14 -20.44
C VAL A 997 -44.55 -34.45 -21.90
N THR A 998 -45.59 -35.27 -22.16
CA THR A 998 -46.04 -35.59 -23.51
C THR A 998 -46.57 -34.34 -24.23
N ASP A 999 -47.36 -33.51 -23.55
CA ASP A 999 -47.84 -32.23 -24.06
C ASP A 999 -46.70 -31.23 -24.28
N TYR A 1000 -45.71 -31.20 -23.38
CA TYR A 1000 -44.52 -30.36 -23.50
C TYR A 1000 -43.68 -30.71 -24.74
N LEU A 1001 -43.31 -31.99 -24.89
CA LEU A 1001 -42.53 -32.46 -26.04
C LEU A 1001 -43.24 -32.17 -27.37
N ASN A 1002 -44.57 -32.34 -27.41
CA ASN A 1002 -45.39 -31.97 -28.57
C ASN A 1002 -45.34 -30.47 -28.88
N ARG A 1003 -45.41 -29.63 -27.86
CA ARG A 1003 -45.31 -28.17 -27.99
C ARG A 1003 -43.92 -27.73 -28.47
N MET A 1004 -42.85 -28.28 -27.91
CA MET A 1004 -41.47 -27.98 -28.33
C MET A 1004 -41.19 -28.44 -29.76
N ALA A 1005 -41.65 -29.64 -30.14
CA ALA A 1005 -41.56 -30.12 -31.51
C ALA A 1005 -42.27 -29.18 -32.51
N LYS A 1006 -43.44 -28.64 -32.14
CA LYS A 1006 -44.19 -27.64 -32.93
C LYS A 1006 -43.59 -26.22 -32.90
N GLN A 1007 -42.90 -25.83 -31.82
CA GLN A 1007 -42.29 -24.51 -31.69
C GLN A 1007 -41.02 -24.38 -32.55
N TYR A 1008 -40.10 -25.34 -32.42
CA TYR A 1008 -38.89 -25.42 -33.27
C TYR A 1008 -39.21 -25.73 -34.74
N GLN A 1009 -40.45 -26.11 -35.03
CA GLN A 1009 -40.98 -26.27 -36.38
C GLN A 1009 -40.85 -24.99 -37.21
N SER A 1010 -40.76 -23.78 -36.63
CA SER A 1010 -40.78 -22.52 -37.39
C SER A 1010 -39.41 -22.06 -37.91
N GLN A 1011 -38.31 -22.49 -37.27
CA GLN A 1011 -36.96 -21.89 -37.44
C GLN A 1011 -35.95 -22.73 -38.25
N SER A 1012 -36.34 -23.88 -38.82
CA SER A 1012 -35.49 -24.76 -39.65
C SER A 1012 -34.26 -25.37 -38.94
N ASP A 1013 -34.37 -25.64 -37.64
CA ASP A 1013 -33.26 -26.18 -36.85
C ASP A 1013 -33.27 -27.71 -36.71
N VAL A 1014 -32.06 -28.28 -36.65
CA VAL A 1014 -31.73 -29.68 -36.31
C VAL A 1014 -32.43 -30.13 -35.02
N ALA A 1015 -32.63 -29.21 -34.07
CA ALA A 1015 -33.32 -29.45 -32.81
C ALA A 1015 -34.76 -29.98 -33.00
N SER A 1016 -35.52 -29.47 -33.97
CA SER A 1016 -36.89 -29.95 -34.24
C SER A 1016 -36.93 -31.45 -34.53
N ILE A 1017 -35.92 -31.96 -35.25
CA ILE A 1017 -35.81 -33.38 -35.61
C ILE A 1017 -35.51 -34.23 -34.38
N GLU A 1018 -34.74 -33.72 -33.43
CA GLU A 1018 -34.41 -34.42 -32.18
C GLU A 1018 -35.63 -34.57 -31.27
N TYR A 1019 -36.43 -33.51 -31.09
CA TYR A 1019 -37.66 -33.59 -30.28
C TYR A 1019 -38.68 -34.58 -30.86
N TYR A 1020 -38.87 -34.64 -32.19
CA TYR A 1020 -39.74 -35.66 -32.81
C TYR A 1020 -39.22 -37.09 -32.63
N LYS A 1021 -37.89 -37.30 -32.69
CA LYS A 1021 -37.26 -38.60 -32.41
C LYS A 1021 -37.45 -39.02 -30.95
N ILE A 1022 -37.30 -38.08 -30.01
CA ILE A 1022 -37.52 -38.31 -28.59
C ILE A 1022 -38.99 -38.64 -28.32
N LEU A 1023 -39.91 -37.86 -28.89
CA LEU A 1023 -41.36 -38.07 -28.75
C LEU A 1023 -41.81 -39.42 -29.34
N TYR A 1024 -41.20 -39.85 -30.44
CA TYR A 1024 -41.42 -41.19 -30.97
C TYR A 1024 -40.97 -42.27 -29.99
N GLY A 1025 -39.73 -42.19 -29.48
CA GLY A 1025 -39.21 -43.16 -28.50
C GLY A 1025 -40.04 -43.20 -27.22
N TRP A 1026 -40.47 -42.04 -26.74
CA TRP A 1026 -41.32 -41.85 -25.57
C TRP A 1026 -42.65 -42.60 -25.67
N ASN A 1027 -43.34 -42.43 -26.80
CA ASN A 1027 -44.62 -43.08 -27.04
C ASN A 1027 -44.48 -44.60 -27.22
N VAL A 1028 -43.38 -45.06 -27.82
CA VAL A 1028 -43.07 -46.48 -28.00
C VAL A 1028 -42.81 -47.19 -26.67
N GLU A 1029 -41.99 -46.63 -25.78
CA GLU A 1029 -41.69 -47.23 -24.46
C GLU A 1029 -42.95 -47.37 -23.58
N ARG A 1030 -43.95 -46.51 -23.80
CA ARG A 1030 -45.24 -46.55 -23.09
C ARG A 1030 -46.32 -47.39 -23.79
N GLY A 1031 -46.01 -47.96 -24.94
CA GLY A 1031 -46.92 -48.80 -25.72
C GLY A 1031 -47.98 -48.04 -26.51
N ASP A 1032 -47.88 -46.71 -26.62
CA ASP A 1032 -48.78 -45.90 -27.45
C ASP A 1032 -48.22 -45.75 -28.88
N TYR A 1033 -48.30 -46.85 -29.62
CA TYR A 1033 -47.86 -46.91 -31.01
C TYR A 1033 -48.67 -46.00 -31.93
N GLN A 1034 -49.89 -45.63 -31.53
CA GLN A 1034 -50.77 -44.77 -32.31
C GLN A 1034 -50.29 -43.31 -32.25
N ALA A 1035 -49.97 -42.81 -31.05
CA ALA A 1035 -49.37 -41.49 -30.86
C ALA A 1035 -47.95 -41.42 -31.45
N ALA A 1036 -47.17 -42.51 -31.36
CA ALA A 1036 -45.84 -42.62 -31.98
C ALA A 1036 -45.89 -42.46 -33.51
N ALA A 1037 -46.86 -43.12 -34.16
CA ALA A 1037 -47.06 -42.97 -35.59
C ALA A 1037 -47.53 -41.56 -35.96
N GLY A 1038 -48.44 -40.98 -35.16
CA GLY A 1038 -48.97 -39.63 -35.37
C GLY A 1038 -47.90 -38.53 -35.32
N CYS A 1039 -46.97 -38.60 -34.35
CA CYS A 1039 -45.93 -37.57 -34.23
C CYS A 1039 -44.92 -37.59 -35.39
N LEU A 1040 -44.47 -38.78 -35.82
CA LEU A 1040 -43.60 -38.93 -36.99
C LEU A 1040 -44.30 -38.54 -38.29
N TYR A 1041 -45.59 -38.80 -38.41
CA TYR A 1041 -46.38 -38.36 -39.56
C TYR A 1041 -46.48 -36.84 -39.63
N ASN A 1042 -46.65 -36.15 -38.49
CA ASN A 1042 -46.61 -34.69 -38.45
C ASN A 1042 -45.24 -34.14 -38.87
N GLN A 1043 -44.13 -34.76 -38.43
CA GLN A 1043 -42.79 -34.40 -38.91
C GLN A 1043 -42.64 -34.59 -40.44
N LEU A 1044 -43.22 -35.67 -40.96
CA LEU A 1044 -43.21 -35.98 -42.38
C LEU A 1044 -44.00 -34.97 -43.22
N LEU A 1045 -45.16 -34.51 -42.74
CA LEU A 1045 -45.92 -33.44 -43.38
C LEU A 1045 -45.11 -32.14 -43.45
N VAL A 1046 -44.38 -31.80 -42.38
CA VAL A 1046 -43.51 -30.61 -42.33
C VAL A 1046 -42.35 -30.69 -43.32
N LEU A 1047 -41.70 -31.85 -43.41
CA LEU A 1047 -40.60 -32.07 -44.36
C LEU A 1047 -41.07 -32.01 -45.82
N LYS A 1048 -42.30 -32.46 -46.09
CA LYS A 1048 -42.92 -32.35 -47.41
C LYS A 1048 -43.24 -30.91 -47.81
N ASP A 1049 -43.79 -30.13 -46.88
CA ASP A 1049 -44.20 -28.74 -47.14
C ASP A 1049 -42.99 -27.81 -47.39
N ARG A 1050 -41.85 -28.14 -46.78
CA ARG A 1050 -40.59 -27.40 -46.92
C ARG A 1050 -39.74 -27.76 -48.15
N ALA A 1051 -40.14 -28.76 -48.93
CA ALA A 1051 -39.32 -29.26 -50.02
C ALA A 1051 -39.38 -28.33 -51.27
N PRO A 1052 -38.31 -27.59 -51.63
CA PRO A 1052 -38.25 -26.92 -52.92
C PRO A 1052 -38.28 -27.92 -54.08
N VAL A 1053 -38.64 -27.44 -55.27
CA VAL A 1053 -38.78 -28.24 -56.51
C VAL A 1053 -37.47 -28.98 -56.88
N ASP A 1054 -36.30 -28.49 -56.44
CA ASP A 1054 -34.98 -29.14 -56.57
C ASP A 1054 -34.49 -29.70 -55.23
N PHE A 1055 -35.16 -30.75 -54.74
CA PHE A 1055 -34.85 -31.41 -53.46
C PHE A 1055 -33.72 -32.45 -53.61
N PRO A 1056 -32.67 -32.45 -52.74
CA PRO A 1056 -31.56 -33.41 -52.81
C PRO A 1056 -32.03 -34.87 -52.64
N VAL A 1057 -31.38 -35.82 -53.33
CA VAL A 1057 -31.70 -37.27 -53.24
C VAL A 1057 -31.56 -37.81 -51.82
N SER A 1058 -30.60 -37.30 -51.03
CA SER A 1058 -30.39 -37.67 -49.63
C SER A 1058 -31.58 -37.35 -48.71
N ASP A 1059 -32.33 -36.29 -48.98
CA ASP A 1059 -33.46 -35.90 -48.15
C ASP A 1059 -34.76 -36.62 -48.54
N HIS A 1060 -34.87 -37.09 -49.79
CA HIS A 1060 -35.94 -38.01 -50.20
C HIS A 1060 -35.84 -39.37 -49.50
N LEU A 1061 -34.62 -39.89 -49.32
CA LEU A 1061 -34.39 -41.13 -48.58
C LEU A 1061 -34.88 -41.00 -47.13
N LYS A 1062 -34.66 -39.86 -46.48
CA LYS A 1062 -35.18 -39.59 -45.14
C LYS A 1062 -36.71 -39.61 -45.07
N ILE A 1063 -37.40 -39.05 -46.08
CA ILE A 1063 -38.88 -39.07 -46.15
C ILE A 1063 -39.40 -40.52 -46.31
N VAL A 1064 -38.73 -41.32 -47.14
CA VAL A 1064 -39.04 -42.75 -47.33
C VAL A 1064 -38.82 -43.54 -46.03
N GLU A 1065 -37.71 -43.30 -45.34
CA GLU A 1065 -37.42 -43.90 -44.03
C GLU A 1065 -38.47 -43.53 -42.98
N LEU A 1066 -38.89 -42.26 -42.91
CA LEU A 1066 -39.96 -41.79 -42.03
C LEU A 1066 -41.29 -42.49 -42.32
N TYR A 1067 -41.68 -42.61 -43.59
CA TYR A 1067 -42.87 -43.36 -44.00
C TYR A 1067 -42.86 -44.81 -43.53
N MET A 1068 -41.73 -45.50 -43.76
CA MET A 1068 -41.55 -46.88 -43.32
C MET A 1068 -41.63 -46.99 -41.80
N THR A 1069 -41.08 -46.02 -41.07
CA THR A 1069 -41.13 -45.99 -39.60
C THR A 1069 -42.56 -45.79 -39.08
N VAL A 1070 -43.34 -44.88 -39.69
CA VAL A 1070 -44.77 -44.66 -39.38
C VAL A 1070 -45.60 -45.92 -39.64
N LEU A 1071 -45.41 -46.57 -40.79
CA LEU A 1071 -46.10 -47.81 -41.16
C LEU A 1071 -45.76 -48.95 -40.20
N ASN A 1072 -44.47 -49.08 -39.86
CA ASN A 1072 -44.00 -50.08 -38.89
C ASN A 1072 -44.61 -49.85 -37.50
N ALA A 1073 -44.68 -48.60 -37.03
CA ALA A 1073 -45.32 -48.26 -35.76
C ALA A 1073 -46.82 -48.61 -35.75
N LEU A 1074 -47.58 -48.27 -36.79
CA LEU A 1074 -48.99 -48.68 -36.91
C LEU A 1074 -49.18 -50.19 -37.03
N SER A 1075 -48.22 -50.90 -37.63
CA SER A 1075 -48.27 -52.36 -37.77
C SER A 1075 -48.03 -53.10 -36.45
N ALA A 1076 -47.39 -52.45 -35.47
CA ALA A 1076 -47.17 -52.98 -34.12
C ALA A 1076 -48.47 -53.04 -33.30
N ILE A 1077 -49.53 -52.35 -33.73
CA ILE A 1077 -50.86 -52.43 -33.12
C ILE A 1077 -51.51 -53.78 -33.52
N PRO A 1078 -51.87 -54.65 -32.55
CA PRO A 1078 -52.34 -56.02 -32.83
C PRO A 1078 -53.67 -56.07 -33.59
N SER A 1079 -54.58 -55.16 -33.26
CA SER A 1079 -55.88 -55.01 -33.91
C SER A 1079 -55.70 -54.29 -35.25
N LYS A 1080 -56.26 -54.83 -36.33
CA LYS A 1080 -56.23 -54.19 -37.65
C LYS A 1080 -57.16 -52.97 -37.73
N ASP A 1081 -58.25 -52.99 -36.97
CA ASP A 1081 -59.27 -51.95 -36.98
C ASP A 1081 -58.79 -50.68 -36.25
N ASP A 1082 -57.80 -50.81 -35.37
CA ASP A 1082 -57.23 -49.70 -34.58
C ASP A 1082 -55.96 -49.09 -35.21
N ARG A 1083 -55.62 -49.45 -36.45
CA ARG A 1083 -54.43 -48.95 -37.18
C ARG A 1083 -54.70 -47.65 -37.93
N TRP A 1084 -54.97 -46.60 -37.18
CA TRP A 1084 -55.23 -45.27 -37.72
C TRP A 1084 -54.51 -44.20 -36.89
N LEU A 1085 -54.15 -43.08 -37.50
CA LEU A 1085 -53.60 -41.91 -36.80
C LEU A 1085 -54.42 -40.66 -37.11
N LEU A 1086 -54.30 -39.65 -36.25
CA LEU A 1086 -54.87 -38.33 -36.49
C LEU A 1086 -53.79 -37.43 -37.10
N ALA A 1087 -53.99 -37.04 -38.34
CA ALA A 1087 -53.17 -36.04 -39.01
C ALA A 1087 -53.71 -34.64 -38.69
N GLU A 1088 -52.87 -33.80 -38.10
CA GLU A 1088 -53.18 -32.39 -37.88
C GLU A 1088 -52.59 -31.56 -39.04
N THR A 1089 -53.47 -31.06 -39.92
CA THR A 1089 -53.10 -30.06 -40.95
C THR A 1089 -53.56 -28.68 -40.50
N ALA A 1090 -52.99 -27.61 -41.05
CA ALA A 1090 -53.26 -26.23 -40.65
C ALA A 1090 -54.78 -25.87 -40.60
N ASP A 1091 -55.60 -26.54 -41.43
CA ASP A 1091 -57.03 -26.27 -41.58
C ASP A 1091 -57.97 -27.42 -41.12
N SER A 1092 -57.46 -28.63 -40.82
CA SER A 1092 -58.33 -29.76 -40.43
C SER A 1092 -57.61 -30.93 -39.71
N ARG A 1093 -58.32 -31.61 -38.80
CA ARG A 1093 -57.92 -32.91 -38.20
C ARG A 1093 -58.57 -34.06 -38.98
N THR A 1094 -57.77 -34.89 -39.65
CA THR A 1094 -58.27 -36.03 -40.44
C THR A 1094 -57.72 -37.34 -39.91
N ALA A 1095 -58.58 -38.37 -39.80
CA ALA A 1095 -58.15 -39.71 -39.44
C ALA A 1095 -57.66 -40.44 -40.68
N LEU A 1096 -56.41 -40.91 -40.66
CA LEU A 1096 -55.78 -41.65 -41.76
C LEU A 1096 -55.54 -43.08 -41.32
N SER A 1097 -56.01 -44.04 -42.11
CA SER A 1097 -55.75 -45.46 -41.85
C SER A 1097 -54.35 -45.86 -42.35
N HIS A 1098 -53.84 -46.99 -41.88
CA HIS A 1098 -52.61 -47.59 -42.40
C HIS A 1098 -52.65 -47.77 -43.93
N GLU A 1099 -53.80 -48.12 -44.52
CA GLU A 1099 -53.93 -48.28 -45.98
C GLU A 1099 -53.80 -46.95 -46.73
N ASP A 1100 -54.32 -45.85 -46.15
CA ASP A 1100 -54.23 -44.52 -46.73
C ASP A 1100 -52.78 -44.02 -46.77
N ILE A 1101 -52.05 -44.21 -45.68
CA ILE A 1101 -50.62 -43.83 -45.58
C ILE A 1101 -49.77 -44.71 -46.49
N TYR A 1102 -50.07 -46.00 -46.58
CA TYR A 1102 -49.36 -46.92 -47.48
C TYR A 1102 -49.57 -46.53 -48.96
N LYS A 1103 -50.77 -46.07 -49.31
CA LYS A 1103 -51.05 -45.53 -50.64
C LYS A 1103 -50.28 -44.23 -50.89
N GLU A 1104 -50.29 -43.30 -49.95
CA GLU A 1104 -49.55 -42.04 -50.05
C GLU A 1104 -48.02 -42.26 -50.20
N TYR A 1105 -47.47 -43.23 -49.47
CA TYR A 1105 -46.08 -43.67 -49.60
C TYR A 1105 -45.76 -44.18 -51.01
N ASN A 1106 -46.59 -45.09 -51.54
CA ASN A 1106 -46.39 -45.64 -52.88
C ASN A 1106 -46.49 -44.56 -53.96
N ASP A 1107 -47.44 -43.63 -53.82
CA ASP A 1107 -47.62 -42.51 -54.75
C ASP A 1107 -46.39 -41.58 -54.70
N PHE A 1108 -45.85 -41.28 -53.52
CA PHE A 1108 -44.63 -40.47 -53.37
C PHE A 1108 -43.40 -41.14 -54.03
N VAL A 1109 -43.17 -42.42 -53.75
CA VAL A 1109 -42.06 -43.21 -54.31
C VAL A 1109 -42.19 -43.34 -55.84
N PHE A 1110 -43.39 -43.62 -56.35
CA PHE A 1110 -43.68 -43.73 -57.78
C PHE A 1110 -43.44 -42.40 -58.51
N ASN A 1111 -43.95 -41.28 -57.97
CA ASN A 1111 -43.77 -39.95 -58.55
C ASN A 1111 -42.29 -39.53 -58.59
N ARG A 1112 -41.48 -39.87 -57.57
CA ARG A 1112 -40.04 -39.54 -57.57
C ARG A 1112 -39.22 -40.45 -58.49
N MET A 1113 -39.48 -41.76 -58.54
CA MET A 1113 -38.82 -42.63 -59.53
C MET A 1113 -39.05 -42.12 -60.95
N THR A 1114 -40.27 -41.66 -61.24
CA THR A 1114 -40.63 -41.07 -62.54
C THR A 1114 -39.92 -39.72 -62.78
N SER A 1115 -39.74 -38.89 -61.75
CA SER A 1115 -38.97 -37.62 -61.82
C SER A 1115 -37.46 -37.83 -62.04
N LEU A 1116 -36.84 -38.82 -61.36
CA LEU A 1116 -35.41 -39.15 -61.51
C LEU A 1116 -35.12 -39.80 -62.88
N LEU A 1117 -36.05 -40.59 -63.42
CA LEU A 1117 -35.94 -41.17 -64.76
C LEU A 1117 -36.05 -40.11 -65.89
N ASN A 1118 -36.64 -38.95 -65.60
CA ASN A 1118 -36.82 -37.85 -66.56
C ASN A 1118 -35.71 -36.78 -66.50
N GLN A 1119 -34.88 -36.74 -65.45
CA GLN A 1119 -33.65 -35.93 -65.42
C GLN A 1119 -32.53 -36.75 -66.07
N GLY A 1120 -32.07 -36.34 -67.27
CA GLY A 1120 -31.03 -37.02 -68.05
C GLY A 1120 -29.69 -37.22 -67.31
N PRO A 1121 -28.72 -37.96 -67.89
CA PRO A 1121 -27.59 -38.53 -67.16
C PRO A 1121 -26.70 -37.43 -66.57
N LEU A 1122 -26.51 -37.45 -65.24
CA LEU A 1122 -25.48 -36.67 -64.56
C LEU A 1122 -24.08 -37.31 -64.76
N PRO A 1123 -23.01 -36.52 -64.94
CA PRO A 1123 -21.67 -37.04 -65.18
C PRO A 1123 -21.00 -37.53 -63.89
N GLN A 1124 -20.29 -38.67 -64.02
CA GLN A 1124 -19.20 -39.23 -63.20
C GLN A 1124 -18.78 -38.53 -61.88
N LEU A 1125 -18.73 -39.32 -60.80
CA LEU A 1125 -17.57 -39.63 -59.89
C LEU A 1125 -18.16 -40.16 -58.55
N GLN A 1126 -17.95 -41.42 -58.16
CA GLN A 1126 -16.82 -41.92 -57.37
C GLN A 1126 -16.58 -41.12 -56.08
N GLU A 1127 -17.32 -41.45 -55.02
CA GLU A 1127 -16.86 -42.11 -53.78
C GLU A 1127 -18.07 -42.56 -52.96
#